data_AF-A0A8C7D4F3-F1
#
_entry.id   AF-A0A8C7D4F3-F1
#
_cell.length_a   1.000
_cell.length_b   1.000
_cell.length_c   1.000
_cell.angle_alpha   90.00
_cell.angle_beta   90.00
_cell.angle_gamma   90.00
#
_symmetry.space_group_name_H-M   'P 1'
#
loop_
_entity.id
_entity.type
_entity.pdbx_description
1 polymer ?
#
loop_
_entity_poly.entity_id
_entity_poly.type
_entity_poly.pdbx_seq_one_letter_code
_entity_poly.pdbx_strand_id
1 'polypeptide(L)'
;MWITPEEVLLANALWVSERANPFFILQRRKGHGKGGGITGLLVGTMDVVLDSSARVAPYRILHQTGDSQIFWSIACGSSRKEITGHWEWLETNLLQTLSIFDNDEDITTFVKGKVSGIIAEENKSKAAQEDEDSGKFREAEQKMRKLFGMPGEEKLVNYYSCSYWKGRVPRQGWVYLSVNHLCFYSFLLGKEVTLVVQWTEVTRLEKNATLVFPESVRVSTRHTEHYFSMFLNINDTFKLMEQLATIAMRQLLDNEGFSADRTLPKACKTLKNVSALKRDLDARAKNERYRALFRLTPDERLDGHTDCTLWTPFAKMHIVGQLFVSNNYICFCSREEDLCQLIIPLREVSIVEKADSSSVLPCPVSISTKNKMTFLFANLKDRDFLVQRISDFLQRTPDKLWSDGHPLALSGYSVSQSEGMCVSPSPSTTPLSSSLPTPTGAGGEPSQGRHYSPSLPTATQGLLRIYQKDDPEDHGPKATKEKMKEESWNIHFFEFGRGVCMYRTSKTRELVLNGIPESLRGELWLLFSGAQNEMATHPGYYAELVEQAMGRCTLATEEIERDLHRSMPEHHAFQNEMGIAALRRVLTAYACRNPGIGYCQAMNIVTSVLLLYCTEEEAFWLLVALCERMLPDYYNTRVVGALVDQGVFEELTRECLPLLYEHMQELGVISTISLSWFLTLFLSVMPFDSAVLLVDCFFYEGIKVIFQVALAVLHANMDTLLDCTDEGEAMTILGRYLDNVVNKQTVSPPIPHLHALLTSGDEPPPEIDVFQLIKSSYDQKFGSLRADVIEQMRFKQRLKVIQSLEDTAKRSVVRAIMTDSAFSIEELEELYVLFKAKHIMSCYWGASCTAAERHDPSLPYLEQYRIDLEQFCQLFGALGTWLCGTHTVTLAARHFRLLDSNKDGLINFKEFVTGLSGMYHGDMTEKLKLLYKLHLPIDILPLQDSSCISIRIQCNIAMSVSEVKDYKYYLRMWAKEKEPKIETIKDLPRMNQEQFIELCKTLYNMFSEDPLEQELYHAIATVASLLLRIGEVGKKFTNNCAKKPTDTTYTQAPTLSAELPQPEKEESNGESSSGQSLVCKALAEAQLETPPQQTSDEEVKDDTSVSSYSMVSTGSLQCEDIADDTVLIGCAGDQQRRGSTLDGDWSITFEQVLASMLTEPPLVDYFEKKGDIQARMATCKMQRGVERQVSSSSDHELAQLST
;
A
#
# COMPACT_ATOMS: atom_id res chain seq x y z
N MET A 1 -16.84 15.61 34.38
CA MET A 1 -17.67 15.80 33.17
C MET A 1 -19.14 15.87 33.57
N TRP A 2 -19.92 16.74 32.91
CA TRP A 2 -21.39 16.74 33.01
C TRP A 2 -21.99 15.56 32.21
N ILE A 3 -23.14 15.06 32.62
CA ILE A 3 -23.83 13.96 31.92
C ILE A 3 -25.33 14.24 31.81
N THR A 4 -25.97 13.62 30.82
CA THR A 4 -27.42 13.72 30.64
C THR A 4 -28.15 13.28 31.93
N PRO A 5 -29.13 14.04 32.43
CA PRO A 5 -29.85 13.69 33.67
C PRO A 5 -30.59 12.35 33.57
N GLU A 6 -30.08 11.35 34.26
CA GLU A 6 -30.60 9.96 34.25
C GLU A 6 -31.16 9.55 35.62
N GLU A 7 -32.16 8.67 35.65
CA GLU A 7 -32.83 8.28 36.89
C GLU A 7 -32.05 7.18 37.65
N VAL A 8 -31.91 7.31 38.96
CA VAL A 8 -31.16 6.36 39.81
C VAL A 8 -32.03 5.92 40.99
N LEU A 9 -32.55 4.69 40.88
CA LEU A 9 -33.44 4.09 41.88
C LEU A 9 -32.72 3.62 43.17
N LEU A 10 -31.37 3.53 43.17
CA LEU A 10 -30.57 3.02 44.28
C LEU A 10 -29.33 3.91 44.56
N ALA A 11 -29.56 5.09 45.15
CA ALA A 11 -28.49 6.06 45.42
C ALA A 11 -27.36 5.54 46.35
N ASN A 12 -27.66 4.67 47.33
CA ASN A 12 -26.74 4.38 48.45
C ASN A 12 -26.20 2.94 48.49
N ALA A 13 -26.63 2.06 47.57
CA ALA A 13 -26.26 0.64 47.58
C ALA A 13 -24.74 0.43 47.45
N LEU A 14 -24.12 1.00 46.42
CA LEU A 14 -22.69 0.81 46.07
C LEU A 14 -21.83 2.06 46.29
N TRP A 15 -22.39 3.10 46.91
CA TRP A 15 -21.81 4.44 46.96
C TRP A 15 -21.80 5.01 48.39
N VAL A 16 -20.85 5.91 48.67
CA VAL A 16 -20.67 6.63 49.94
C VAL A 16 -20.76 8.12 49.65
N SER A 17 -21.70 8.81 50.30
CA SER A 17 -21.81 10.27 50.19
C SER A 17 -20.62 10.95 50.88
N GLU A 18 -19.92 11.84 50.18
CA GLU A 18 -18.80 12.65 50.71
C GLU A 18 -19.22 14.08 51.08
N ARG A 19 -20.18 14.66 50.33
CA ARG A 19 -20.85 15.92 50.62
C ARG A 19 -22.32 15.83 50.21
N ALA A 20 -23.18 16.56 50.90
CA ALA A 20 -24.58 16.73 50.53
C ALA A 20 -25.05 18.14 50.91
N ASN A 21 -25.99 18.67 50.14
CA ASN A 21 -26.79 19.85 50.43
C ASN A 21 -28.26 19.51 50.07
N PRO A 22 -29.25 20.39 50.28
CA PRO A 22 -30.66 20.04 50.07
C PRO A 22 -30.96 19.46 48.68
N PHE A 23 -30.28 19.96 47.64
CA PHE A 23 -30.57 19.62 46.24
C PHE A 23 -29.56 18.66 45.59
N PHE A 24 -28.39 18.44 46.18
CA PHE A 24 -27.31 17.66 45.57
C PHE A 24 -26.57 16.75 46.55
N ILE A 25 -26.15 15.57 46.09
CA ILE A 25 -25.26 14.65 46.82
C ILE A 25 -24.04 14.31 45.96
N LEU A 26 -22.84 14.62 46.47
CA LEU A 26 -21.57 14.11 45.96
C LEU A 26 -21.28 12.75 46.59
N GLN A 27 -21.07 11.71 45.77
CA GLN A 27 -20.76 10.36 46.23
C GLN A 27 -19.49 9.78 45.57
N ARG A 28 -18.76 8.96 46.32
CA ARG A 28 -17.66 8.10 45.86
C ARG A 28 -18.06 6.63 45.90
N ARG A 29 -17.60 5.81 44.96
CA ARG A 29 -17.88 4.36 44.90
C ARG A 29 -17.24 3.62 46.09
N LYS A 30 -17.96 2.68 46.71
CA LYS A 30 -17.42 1.82 47.78
C LYS A 30 -16.21 1.04 47.24
N GLY A 31 -15.15 0.94 48.04
CA GLY A 31 -13.88 0.28 47.67
C GLY A 31 -12.83 1.16 46.99
N HIS A 32 -13.17 2.33 46.44
CA HIS A 32 -12.17 3.22 45.82
C HIS A 32 -11.52 4.15 46.85
N GLY A 33 -10.19 4.10 47.01
CA GLY A 33 -9.38 5.18 47.61
C GLY A 33 -8.94 5.05 49.09
N LYS A 34 -9.36 4.03 49.85
CA LYS A 34 -8.77 3.68 51.16
C LYS A 34 -8.96 2.19 51.49
N GLY A 35 -7.86 1.47 51.75
CA GLY A 35 -7.82 0.15 52.38
C GLY A 35 -8.38 -1.00 51.52
N GLY A 36 -7.51 -1.94 51.12
CA GLY A 36 -7.94 -3.17 50.47
C GLY A 36 -8.77 -4.04 51.42
N GLY A 37 -9.92 -4.54 50.94
CA GLY A 37 -10.82 -5.39 51.72
C GLY A 37 -11.69 -6.26 50.82
N ILE A 38 -11.89 -7.52 51.23
CA ILE A 38 -12.46 -8.61 50.40
C ILE A 38 -13.85 -8.25 49.83
N THR A 39 -14.63 -7.43 50.56
CA THR A 39 -15.94 -6.91 50.13
C THR A 39 -15.91 -6.07 48.85
N GLY A 40 -14.76 -5.53 48.43
CA GLY A 40 -14.62 -4.79 47.19
C GLY A 40 -14.74 -5.67 45.93
N LEU A 41 -14.40 -6.95 46.02
CA LEU A 41 -14.35 -7.85 44.87
C LEU A 41 -15.74 -8.34 44.43
N LEU A 42 -16.62 -8.62 45.40
CA LEU A 42 -17.99 -9.13 45.17
C LEU A 42 -18.94 -8.07 44.58
N VAL A 43 -18.71 -6.79 44.87
CA VAL A 43 -19.53 -5.70 44.32
C VAL A 43 -19.41 -5.62 42.79
N GLY A 44 -18.18 -5.73 42.26
CA GLY A 44 -17.92 -5.58 40.83
C GLY A 44 -18.50 -6.69 39.94
N THR A 45 -18.98 -7.80 40.51
CA THR A 45 -19.59 -8.90 39.75
C THR A 45 -21.08 -8.67 39.49
N MET A 46 -21.78 -7.91 40.34
CA MET A 46 -23.23 -7.68 40.22
C MET A 46 -23.59 -6.48 39.32
N ASP A 47 -22.62 -5.57 39.11
CA ASP A 47 -22.77 -4.36 38.29
C ASP A 47 -22.93 -4.60 36.77
N VAL A 48 -22.68 -5.82 36.27
CA VAL A 48 -22.68 -6.12 34.81
C VAL A 48 -24.10 -6.20 34.22
N VAL A 49 -25.14 -6.33 35.06
CA VAL A 49 -26.49 -6.74 34.62
C VAL A 49 -27.56 -5.62 34.72
N LEU A 50 -27.34 -4.56 35.50
CA LEU A 50 -28.45 -3.73 36.02
C LEU A 50 -28.39 -2.21 35.84
N ASP A 51 -27.31 -1.61 35.32
CA ASP A 51 -27.30 -0.17 35.03
C ASP A 51 -26.46 0.14 33.77
N SER A 52 -27.01 0.90 32.83
CA SER A 52 -26.59 0.86 31.41
C SER A 52 -26.03 2.16 30.83
N SER A 53 -26.09 3.28 31.57
CA SER A 53 -25.89 4.61 30.98
C SER A 53 -24.81 5.49 31.65
N ALA A 54 -24.38 5.20 32.89
CA ALA A 54 -23.40 6.04 33.58
C ALA A 54 -22.30 5.29 34.38
N ARG A 55 -21.04 5.70 34.14
CA ARG A 55 -19.86 5.63 35.04
C ARG A 55 -19.13 4.29 35.25
N VAL A 56 -17.86 4.28 34.80
CA VAL A 56 -16.72 3.78 35.61
C VAL A 56 -15.88 4.95 36.15
N ALA A 57 -16.53 6.10 36.38
CA ALA A 57 -15.96 7.22 37.11
C ALA A 57 -16.14 6.99 38.62
N PRO A 58 -15.09 7.05 39.46
CA PRO A 58 -15.18 6.74 40.89
C PRO A 58 -15.99 7.74 41.71
N TYR A 59 -16.30 8.93 41.17
CA TYR A 59 -17.13 9.96 41.81
C TYR A 59 -18.33 10.34 40.96
N ARG A 60 -19.45 10.67 41.62
CA ARG A 60 -20.69 11.15 40.99
C ARG A 60 -21.37 12.26 41.79
N ILE A 61 -22.08 13.14 41.10
CA ILE A 61 -23.07 14.02 41.73
C ILE A 61 -24.47 13.56 41.29
N LEU A 62 -25.34 13.39 42.28
CA LEU A 62 -26.77 13.21 42.14
C LEU A 62 -27.48 14.51 42.50
N HIS A 63 -28.62 14.77 41.86
CA HIS A 63 -29.62 15.74 42.24
C HIS A 63 -30.78 15.04 42.94
N GLN A 64 -31.38 15.71 43.92
CA GLN A 64 -32.54 15.27 44.69
C GLN A 64 -33.42 16.47 45.06
N THR A 65 -34.64 16.21 45.52
CA THR A 65 -35.62 17.20 45.96
C THR A 65 -36.49 16.61 47.07
N GLY A 66 -36.86 17.42 48.07
CA GLY A 66 -37.67 17.01 49.23
C GLY A 66 -37.32 15.65 49.86
N ASP A 67 -38.35 14.89 50.23
CA ASP A 67 -38.28 13.47 50.65
C ASP A 67 -38.32 12.49 49.45
N SER A 68 -37.99 12.94 48.23
CA SER A 68 -38.07 12.11 47.02
C SER A 68 -37.10 10.93 47.07
N GLN A 69 -37.61 9.74 46.79
CA GLN A 69 -36.79 8.53 46.64
C GLN A 69 -36.13 8.44 45.25
N ILE A 70 -36.41 9.39 44.35
CA ILE A 70 -35.92 9.41 42.96
C ILE A 70 -34.74 10.38 42.84
N PHE A 71 -33.56 9.84 42.52
CA PHE A 71 -32.32 10.61 42.39
C PHE A 71 -31.96 10.80 40.91
N TRP A 72 -31.43 11.97 40.54
CA TRP A 72 -31.06 12.28 39.16
C TRP A 72 -29.54 12.42 38.99
N SER A 73 -28.98 11.57 38.15
CA SER A 73 -27.58 11.46 37.78
C SER A 73 -27.15 12.62 36.88
N ILE A 74 -26.44 13.63 37.42
CA ILE A 74 -26.13 14.87 36.65
C ILE A 74 -24.64 15.13 36.35
N ALA A 75 -23.71 14.57 37.14
CA ALA A 75 -22.27 14.68 36.86
C ALA A 75 -21.50 13.42 37.29
N CYS A 76 -20.29 13.27 36.74
CA CYS A 76 -19.32 12.25 37.16
C CYS A 76 -17.87 12.72 36.97
N GLY A 77 -16.95 12.20 37.77
CA GLY A 77 -15.54 12.58 37.73
C GLY A 77 -14.59 11.40 37.89
N SER A 78 -13.57 11.38 37.02
CA SER A 78 -12.44 10.46 37.07
C SER A 78 -11.59 10.66 38.33
N SER A 79 -11.49 11.91 38.80
CA SER A 79 -10.72 12.30 39.98
C SER A 79 -11.55 13.10 40.99
N ARG A 80 -11.08 13.15 42.24
CA ARG A 80 -11.71 13.95 43.29
C ARG A 80 -11.63 15.46 43.01
N LYS A 81 -10.56 15.93 42.35
CA LYS A 81 -10.39 17.34 41.95
C LYS A 81 -11.43 17.74 40.90
N GLU A 82 -11.60 16.91 39.87
CA GLU A 82 -12.59 17.14 38.79
C GLU A 82 -14.02 17.25 39.34
N ILE A 83 -14.46 16.28 40.14
CA ILE A 83 -15.84 16.28 40.65
C ILE A 83 -16.10 17.41 41.66
N THR A 84 -15.07 17.84 42.40
CA THR A 84 -15.21 18.93 43.38
C THR A 84 -15.40 20.27 42.66
N GLY A 85 -14.74 20.50 41.52
CA GLY A 85 -15.00 21.67 40.68
C GLY A 85 -16.43 21.70 40.12
N HIS A 86 -16.99 20.55 39.74
CA HIS A 86 -18.42 20.46 39.35
C HIS A 86 -19.36 20.74 40.53
N TRP A 87 -19.02 20.29 41.75
CA TRP A 87 -19.77 20.57 42.97
C TRP A 87 -19.77 22.07 43.30
N GLU A 88 -18.59 22.69 43.32
CA GLU A 88 -18.40 24.12 43.59
C GLU A 88 -19.13 24.99 42.56
N TRP A 89 -19.19 24.54 41.29
CA TRP A 89 -19.99 25.20 40.27
C TRP A 89 -21.50 25.16 40.58
N LEU A 90 -22.07 24.00 40.97
CA LEU A 90 -23.48 23.90 41.35
C LEU A 90 -23.81 24.75 42.58
N GLU A 91 -22.92 24.71 43.57
CA GLU A 91 -23.04 25.44 44.84
C GLU A 91 -23.03 26.96 44.61
N THR A 92 -22.16 27.45 43.72
CA THR A 92 -22.04 28.88 43.39
C THR A 92 -23.14 29.37 42.45
N ASN A 93 -23.51 28.60 41.41
CA ASN A 93 -24.34 29.10 40.30
C ASN A 93 -25.82 28.72 40.39
N LEU A 94 -26.17 27.63 41.07
CA LEU A 94 -27.55 27.14 41.16
C LEU A 94 -28.15 27.25 42.55
N LEU A 95 -27.40 26.96 43.63
CA LEU A 95 -27.95 26.73 44.96
C LEU A 95 -28.90 27.86 45.44
N GLN A 96 -28.46 29.12 45.33
CA GLN A 96 -29.27 30.29 45.70
C GLN A 96 -30.50 30.51 44.79
N THR A 97 -30.47 30.01 43.56
CA THR A 97 -31.60 30.06 42.63
C THR A 97 -32.61 28.95 42.91
N LEU A 98 -32.13 27.74 43.29
CA LEU A 98 -33.01 26.62 43.64
C LEU A 98 -33.82 26.90 44.91
N SER A 99 -33.26 27.63 45.88
CA SER A 99 -33.97 28.05 47.10
C SER A 99 -35.02 29.16 46.90
N ILE A 100 -35.37 29.51 45.65
CA ILE A 100 -36.44 30.47 45.29
C ILE A 100 -37.70 29.73 44.80
N PHE A 101 -37.61 28.45 44.45
CA PHE A 101 -38.74 27.66 43.96
C PHE A 101 -39.49 26.98 45.12
N ASP A 102 -40.81 27.11 45.14
CA ASP A 102 -41.70 26.46 46.11
C ASP A 102 -42.13 25.02 45.71
N ASN A 103 -41.64 24.49 44.57
CA ASN A 103 -42.06 23.21 44.00
C ASN A 103 -40.87 22.33 43.56
N ASP A 104 -40.79 21.13 44.11
CA ASP A 104 -39.75 20.13 43.82
C ASP A 104 -39.74 19.65 42.35
N GLU A 105 -40.89 19.64 41.65
CA GLU A 105 -40.93 19.27 40.21
C GLU A 105 -40.33 20.37 39.32
N ASP A 106 -40.56 21.64 39.65
CA ASP A 106 -39.99 22.78 38.93
C ASP A 106 -38.48 22.88 39.17
N ILE A 107 -38.03 22.64 40.41
CA ILE A 107 -36.60 22.51 40.75
C ILE A 107 -35.96 21.41 39.91
N THR A 108 -36.56 20.22 39.89
CA THR A 108 -36.06 19.06 39.12
C THR A 108 -35.97 19.38 37.63
N THR A 109 -37.00 20.03 37.08
CA THR A 109 -37.08 20.40 35.65
C THR A 109 -36.07 21.48 35.29
N PHE A 110 -35.89 22.50 36.15
CA PHE A 110 -34.90 23.56 35.98
C PHE A 110 -33.45 23.03 36.05
N VAL A 111 -33.13 22.17 37.02
CA VAL A 111 -31.80 21.54 37.13
C VAL A 111 -31.53 20.67 35.90
N LYS A 112 -32.48 19.84 35.47
CA LYS A 112 -32.36 19.04 34.23
C LYS A 112 -32.07 19.93 33.02
N GLY A 113 -32.89 20.98 32.81
CA GLY A 113 -32.73 21.92 31.70
C GLY A 113 -31.39 22.66 31.72
N LYS A 114 -30.90 23.08 32.89
CA LYS A 114 -29.60 23.75 33.03
C LYS A 114 -28.43 22.80 32.76
N VAL A 115 -28.45 21.57 33.29
CA VAL A 115 -27.38 20.58 33.02
C VAL A 115 -27.34 20.22 31.53
N SER A 116 -28.49 19.99 30.88
CA SER A 116 -28.56 19.80 29.43
C SER A 116 -28.08 21.01 28.63
N GLY A 117 -28.33 22.24 29.10
CA GLY A 117 -27.82 23.47 28.49
C GLY A 117 -26.30 23.57 28.52
N ILE A 118 -25.69 23.29 29.68
CA ILE A 118 -24.21 23.29 29.84
C ILE A 118 -23.58 22.25 28.90
N ILE A 119 -24.16 21.05 28.80
CA ILE A 119 -23.70 19.99 27.89
C ILE A 119 -23.81 20.43 26.43
N ALA A 120 -24.89 21.14 26.04
CA ALA A 120 -25.03 21.66 24.68
C ALA A 120 -23.96 22.73 24.37
N GLU A 121 -23.62 23.58 25.34
CA GLU A 121 -22.61 24.64 25.20
C GLU A 121 -21.18 24.08 25.14
N GLU A 122 -20.83 23.13 26.03
CA GLU A 122 -19.53 22.43 26.06
C GLU A 122 -19.26 21.64 24.75
N ASN A 123 -20.32 21.14 24.10
CA ASN A 123 -20.22 20.50 22.78
C ASN A 123 -20.16 21.52 21.62
N LYS A 124 -20.76 22.70 21.76
CA LYS A 124 -20.79 23.74 20.71
C LYS A 124 -19.38 24.22 20.34
N SER A 125 -18.48 24.29 21.32
CA SER A 125 -17.04 24.57 21.13
C SER A 125 -16.29 23.51 20.30
N LYS A 126 -16.90 22.35 20.03
CA LYS A 126 -16.34 21.21 19.26
C LYS A 126 -17.21 20.83 18.05
N ALA A 127 -18.05 21.76 17.58
CA ALA A 127 -19.02 21.56 16.50
C ALA A 127 -18.83 22.55 15.33
N ALA A 128 -17.67 23.20 15.23
CA ALA A 128 -17.34 24.17 14.19
C ALA A 128 -16.89 23.53 12.85
N GLN A 129 -16.83 22.20 12.76
CA GLN A 129 -16.63 21.46 11.52
C GLN A 129 -17.67 20.35 11.36
N GLU A 130 -17.91 20.03 10.10
CA GLU A 130 -18.85 19.08 9.49
C GLU A 130 -19.14 17.83 10.34
N ASP A 131 -20.43 17.47 10.50
CA ASP A 131 -20.83 16.24 11.20
C ASP A 131 -22.08 15.60 10.56
N GLU A 132 -21.95 14.36 10.10
CA GLU A 132 -23.09 13.48 9.75
C GLU A 132 -23.34 12.40 10.81
N ASP A 133 -22.35 12.13 11.66
CA ASP A 133 -22.33 10.95 12.53
C ASP A 133 -22.88 11.26 13.92
N SER A 134 -23.32 10.21 14.64
CA SER A 134 -24.04 10.41 15.90
C SER A 134 -23.12 10.60 17.11
N GLY A 135 -23.61 11.29 18.14
CA GLY A 135 -22.86 11.53 19.38
C GLY A 135 -22.34 10.25 20.05
N LYS A 136 -23.06 9.11 19.94
CA LYS A 136 -22.58 7.81 20.45
C LYS A 136 -21.38 7.28 19.65
N PHE A 137 -21.30 7.56 18.36
CA PHE A 137 -20.14 7.21 17.54
C PHE A 137 -18.94 8.09 17.89
N ARG A 138 -19.12 9.42 17.98
CA ARG A 138 -18.08 10.36 18.41
C ARG A 138 -17.54 10.05 19.81
N GLU A 139 -18.39 9.56 20.73
CA GLU A 139 -17.94 9.12 22.05
C GLU A 139 -17.09 7.83 21.98
N ALA A 140 -17.47 6.87 21.14
CA ALA A 140 -16.69 5.64 20.91
C ALA A 140 -15.33 5.92 20.25
N GLU A 141 -15.29 6.86 19.30
CA GLU A 141 -14.05 7.32 18.67
C GLU A 141 -13.12 8.03 19.67
N GLN A 142 -13.66 8.91 20.52
CA GLN A 142 -12.88 9.55 21.60
C GLN A 142 -12.41 8.54 22.66
N LYS A 143 -13.16 7.46 22.91
CA LYS A 143 -12.71 6.34 23.75
C LYS A 143 -11.55 5.61 23.08
N MET A 144 -11.65 5.26 21.79
CA MET A 144 -10.56 4.62 21.04
C MET A 144 -9.26 5.44 21.11
N ARG A 145 -9.29 6.74 20.80
CA ARG A 145 -8.09 7.61 20.89
C ARG A 145 -7.48 7.64 22.30
N LYS A 146 -8.31 7.73 23.35
CA LYS A 146 -7.83 7.76 24.74
C LYS A 146 -7.33 6.42 25.29
N LEU A 147 -7.90 5.30 24.85
CA LEU A 147 -7.56 3.95 25.35
C LEU A 147 -6.33 3.34 24.67
N PHE A 148 -6.04 3.75 23.43
CA PHE A 148 -4.97 3.17 22.60
C PHE A 148 -3.94 4.19 22.11
N GLY A 149 -3.99 5.44 22.60
CA GLY A 149 -3.06 6.51 22.20
C GLY A 149 -3.17 6.95 20.72
N MET A 150 -4.25 6.61 20.03
CA MET A 150 -4.36 6.78 18.57
C MET A 150 -4.36 8.26 18.16
N PRO A 151 -3.67 8.61 17.06
CA PRO A 151 -3.57 9.99 16.58
C PRO A 151 -4.92 10.55 16.10
N GLY A 152 -4.97 11.86 15.83
CA GLY A 152 -6.21 12.53 15.39
C GLY A 152 -6.66 12.03 14.01
N GLU A 153 -5.68 11.74 13.18
CA GLU A 153 -5.73 11.30 11.79
C GLU A 153 -6.34 9.89 11.66
N GLU A 154 -6.17 9.04 12.68
CA GLU A 154 -6.75 7.70 12.71
C GLU A 154 -8.26 7.76 12.92
N LYS A 155 -9.01 7.28 11.91
CA LYS A 155 -10.48 7.35 11.88
C LYS A 155 -11.09 6.00 12.26
N LEU A 156 -11.99 6.01 13.24
CA LEU A 156 -12.81 4.85 13.57
C LEU A 156 -13.76 4.57 12.38
N VAL A 157 -13.83 3.31 11.96
CA VAL A 157 -14.76 2.83 10.93
C VAL A 157 -16.03 2.34 11.61
N ASN A 158 -15.92 1.35 12.51
CA ASN A 158 -17.03 0.90 13.35
C ASN A 158 -16.53 0.21 14.63
N TYR A 159 -17.42 0.05 15.62
CA TYR A 159 -17.14 -0.68 16.85
C TYR A 159 -18.23 -1.72 17.15
N TYR A 160 -17.84 -2.84 17.77
CA TYR A 160 -18.69 -3.98 18.05
C TYR A 160 -18.39 -4.54 19.45
N SER A 161 -19.41 -5.01 20.18
CA SER A 161 -19.17 -5.79 21.39
C SER A 161 -18.88 -7.24 21.02
N CYS A 162 -17.90 -7.84 21.68
CA CYS A 162 -17.44 -9.21 21.46
C CYS A 162 -16.68 -9.75 22.68
N SER A 163 -16.39 -11.04 22.66
CA SER A 163 -15.51 -11.71 23.64
C SER A 163 -14.20 -12.13 22.98
N TYR A 164 -13.09 -11.56 23.46
CA TYR A 164 -11.72 -11.95 23.10
C TYR A 164 -11.24 -13.10 24.00
N TRP A 165 -10.63 -14.14 23.44
CA TRP A 165 -10.13 -15.27 24.20
C TRP A 165 -8.63 -15.16 24.48
N LYS A 166 -8.24 -15.08 25.76
CA LYS A 166 -6.84 -15.24 26.20
C LYS A 166 -6.70 -16.65 26.79
N GLY A 167 -6.28 -17.60 25.96
CA GLY A 167 -6.39 -19.02 26.27
C GLY A 167 -7.85 -19.46 26.35
N ARG A 168 -8.21 -20.27 27.36
CA ARG A 168 -9.59 -20.74 27.57
C ARG A 168 -10.50 -19.75 28.33
N VAL A 169 -10.06 -18.52 28.56
CA VAL A 169 -10.83 -17.52 29.31
C VAL A 169 -11.33 -16.41 28.37
N PRO A 170 -12.66 -16.28 28.16
CA PRO A 170 -13.22 -15.18 27.40
C PRO A 170 -13.17 -13.89 28.22
N ARG A 171 -12.88 -12.79 27.54
CA ARG A 171 -12.85 -11.43 28.06
C ARG A 171 -13.86 -10.62 27.26
N GLN A 172 -15.01 -10.35 27.85
CA GLN A 172 -16.07 -9.57 27.21
C GLN A 172 -15.66 -8.10 27.15
N GLY A 173 -15.81 -7.48 25.99
CA GLY A 173 -15.38 -6.11 25.75
C GLY A 173 -15.89 -5.54 24.44
N TRP A 174 -15.08 -4.67 23.85
CA TRP A 174 -15.37 -3.95 22.62
C TRP A 174 -14.17 -4.01 21.68
N VAL A 175 -14.42 -4.39 20.42
CA VAL A 175 -13.47 -4.20 19.33
C VAL A 175 -13.83 -2.92 18.56
N TYR A 176 -12.81 -2.14 18.26
CA TYR A 176 -12.83 -0.92 17.47
C TYR A 176 -12.04 -1.20 16.20
N LEU A 177 -12.69 -1.07 15.04
CA LEU A 177 -12.05 -1.22 13.74
C LEU A 177 -11.85 0.19 13.17
N SER A 178 -10.61 0.61 13.01
CA SER A 178 -10.22 1.84 12.32
C SER A 178 -9.65 1.53 10.93
N VAL A 179 -9.29 2.57 10.18
CA VAL A 179 -8.74 2.42 8.82
C VAL A 179 -7.49 1.52 8.82
N ASN A 180 -6.58 1.71 9.78
CA ASN A 180 -5.27 1.04 9.79
C ASN A 180 -5.13 -0.02 10.90
N HIS A 181 -6.03 -0.05 11.90
CA HIS A 181 -5.92 -0.90 13.09
C HIS A 181 -7.20 -1.65 13.48
N LEU A 182 -6.98 -2.80 14.12
CA LEU A 182 -7.94 -3.51 14.97
C LEU A 182 -7.51 -3.29 16.43
N CYS A 183 -8.34 -2.62 17.23
CA CYS A 183 -8.08 -2.38 18.64
C CYS A 183 -9.16 -3.05 19.51
N PHE A 184 -8.80 -3.72 20.60
CA PHE A 184 -9.76 -4.35 21.51
C PHE A 184 -9.52 -3.92 22.97
N TYR A 185 -10.62 -3.66 23.69
CA TYR A 185 -10.62 -3.26 25.10
C TYR A 185 -11.59 -4.10 25.93
N SER A 186 -11.10 -4.61 27.07
CA SER A 186 -11.90 -5.26 28.12
C SER A 186 -11.40 -4.84 29.49
N PHE A 187 -12.31 -4.46 30.39
CA PHE A 187 -12.04 -4.34 31.82
C PHE A 187 -13.03 -5.22 32.60
N LEU A 188 -12.55 -6.34 33.17
CA LEU A 188 -13.41 -7.33 33.81
C LEU A 188 -12.74 -7.92 35.07
N LEU A 189 -13.46 -7.87 36.20
CA LEU A 189 -12.96 -8.30 37.52
C LEU A 189 -11.61 -7.68 37.91
N GLY A 190 -11.41 -6.39 37.58
CA GLY A 190 -10.18 -5.66 37.87
C GLY A 190 -8.98 -5.98 36.96
N LYS A 191 -9.10 -6.96 36.05
CA LYS A 191 -8.07 -7.23 35.04
C LYS A 191 -8.42 -6.53 33.73
N GLU A 192 -7.58 -5.56 33.37
CA GLU A 192 -7.61 -4.82 32.12
C GLU A 192 -6.91 -5.62 31.00
N VAL A 193 -7.45 -5.54 29.79
CA VAL A 193 -6.90 -6.16 28.58
C VAL A 193 -7.06 -5.18 27.43
N THR A 194 -5.93 -4.60 27.01
CA THR A 194 -5.79 -3.91 25.73
C THR A 194 -5.19 -4.85 24.68
N LEU A 195 -5.44 -4.56 23.41
CA LEU A 195 -4.83 -5.20 22.26
C LEU A 195 -4.91 -4.23 21.08
N VAL A 196 -3.83 -4.09 20.33
CA VAL A 196 -3.76 -3.33 19.07
C VAL A 196 -3.03 -4.19 18.04
N VAL A 197 -3.64 -4.38 16.87
CA VAL A 197 -3.11 -5.12 15.71
C VAL A 197 -3.22 -4.23 14.49
N GLN A 198 -2.14 -4.07 13.73
CA GLN A 198 -2.18 -3.39 12.43
C GLN A 198 -2.73 -4.32 11.36
N TRP A 199 -3.57 -3.82 10.45
CA TRP A 199 -4.13 -4.66 9.38
C TRP A 199 -3.03 -5.24 8.47
N THR A 200 -1.90 -4.54 8.33
CA THR A 200 -0.70 -4.99 7.60
C THR A 200 0.09 -6.09 8.29
N GLU A 201 -0.11 -6.33 9.59
CA GLU A 201 0.48 -7.46 10.33
C GLU A 201 -0.37 -8.73 10.28
N VAL A 202 -1.61 -8.66 9.76
CA VAL A 202 -2.53 -9.81 9.69
C VAL A 202 -2.07 -10.79 8.61
N THR A 203 -1.74 -12.01 9.01
CA THR A 203 -1.29 -13.11 8.13
C THR A 203 -2.44 -13.99 7.66
N ARG A 204 -3.50 -14.06 8.47
CA ARG A 204 -4.68 -14.91 8.23
C ARG A 204 -5.89 -14.32 8.93
N LEU A 205 -7.01 -14.25 8.23
CA LEU A 205 -8.31 -13.85 8.74
C LEU A 205 -9.34 -14.93 8.37
N GLU A 206 -9.89 -15.64 9.36
CA GLU A 206 -10.78 -16.79 9.12
C GLU A 206 -11.95 -16.82 10.09
N LYS A 207 -13.15 -17.19 9.61
CA LYS A 207 -14.23 -17.67 10.47
C LYS A 207 -13.93 -19.12 10.86
N ASN A 208 -13.93 -19.40 12.16
CA ASN A 208 -13.74 -20.74 12.70
C ASN A 208 -14.83 -21.02 13.76
N ALA A 209 -15.51 -22.15 13.63
CA ALA A 209 -16.32 -22.75 14.70
C ALA A 209 -15.62 -24.04 15.13
N THR A 210 -15.39 -24.21 16.44
CA THR A 210 -14.66 -25.37 16.98
C THR A 210 -15.31 -25.85 18.28
N LEU A 211 -14.94 -27.04 18.76
CA LEU A 211 -15.38 -27.54 20.06
C LEU A 211 -14.89 -26.69 21.26
N VAL A 212 -13.90 -25.82 21.06
CA VAL A 212 -13.32 -24.95 22.11
C VAL A 212 -13.86 -23.51 22.01
N PHE A 213 -14.14 -23.04 20.80
CA PHE A 213 -14.60 -21.68 20.52
C PHE A 213 -15.92 -21.73 19.70
N PRO A 214 -17.03 -21.13 20.20
CA PRO A 214 -18.23 -20.91 19.38
C PRO A 214 -17.88 -19.97 18.21
N GLU A 215 -18.78 -19.84 17.23
CA GLU A 215 -18.55 -19.11 15.96
C GLU A 215 -17.70 -17.83 16.17
N SER A 216 -16.46 -17.89 15.66
CA SER A 216 -15.40 -16.96 16.01
C SER A 216 -14.65 -16.45 14.79
N VAL A 217 -14.14 -15.23 14.89
CA VAL A 217 -13.16 -14.67 13.98
C VAL A 217 -11.78 -14.91 14.56
N ARG A 218 -10.95 -15.64 13.82
CA ARG A 218 -9.51 -15.77 14.08
C ARG A 218 -8.77 -14.71 13.28
N VAL A 219 -7.95 -13.92 13.96
CA VAL A 219 -6.99 -12.96 13.39
C VAL A 219 -5.60 -13.43 13.79
N SER A 220 -4.84 -13.99 12.86
CA SER A 220 -3.45 -14.39 13.11
C SER A 220 -2.49 -13.32 12.58
N THR A 221 -1.41 -13.09 13.31
CA THR A 221 -0.27 -12.25 12.90
C THR A 221 0.94 -13.15 12.58
N ARG A 222 2.13 -12.56 12.42
CA ARG A 222 3.39 -13.33 12.31
C ARG A 222 3.82 -14.03 13.60
N HIS A 223 3.27 -13.64 14.76
CA HIS A 223 3.75 -14.09 16.08
C HIS A 223 2.63 -14.50 17.05
N THR A 224 1.38 -14.15 16.78
CA THR A 224 0.24 -14.32 17.71
C THR A 224 -1.05 -14.69 16.96
N GLU A 225 -1.91 -15.47 17.61
CA GLU A 225 -3.30 -15.66 17.16
C GLU A 225 -4.27 -14.99 18.14
N HIS A 226 -5.29 -14.32 17.60
CA HIS A 226 -6.32 -13.63 18.37
C HIS A 226 -7.70 -14.14 17.97
N TYR A 227 -8.48 -14.59 18.95
CA TYR A 227 -9.79 -15.21 18.73
C TYR A 227 -10.89 -14.32 19.32
N PHE A 228 -11.84 -13.89 18.49
CA PHE A 228 -12.97 -13.04 18.87
C PHE A 228 -14.29 -13.74 18.57
N SER A 229 -15.28 -13.62 19.45
CA SER A 229 -16.55 -14.35 19.35
C SER A 229 -17.71 -13.55 19.95
N MET A 230 -18.93 -14.11 19.94
CA MET A 230 -20.13 -13.49 20.54
C MET A 230 -20.52 -12.14 19.91
N PHE A 231 -20.19 -11.93 18.63
CA PHE A 231 -20.66 -10.78 17.86
C PHE A 231 -22.16 -10.88 17.60
N LEU A 232 -22.89 -9.76 17.68
CA LEU A 232 -24.31 -9.69 17.31
C LEU A 232 -24.59 -10.03 15.84
N ASN A 233 -23.61 -9.75 14.96
CA ASN A 233 -23.62 -10.16 13.55
C ASN A 233 -22.17 -10.37 13.11
N ILE A 234 -21.66 -11.58 13.32
CA ILE A 234 -20.30 -11.98 12.93
C ILE A 234 -20.07 -11.89 11.42
N ASN A 235 -21.11 -12.10 10.60
CA ASN A 235 -20.98 -12.11 9.14
C ASN A 235 -20.66 -10.73 8.57
N ASP A 236 -21.36 -9.68 9.01
CA ASP A 236 -21.09 -8.31 8.54
C ASP A 236 -19.92 -7.65 9.28
N THR A 237 -19.60 -8.12 10.49
CA THR A 237 -18.36 -7.74 11.18
C THR A 237 -17.14 -8.26 10.40
N PHE A 238 -17.13 -9.56 10.07
CA PHE A 238 -16.01 -10.21 9.36
C PHE A 238 -15.78 -9.59 7.99
N LYS A 239 -16.85 -9.35 7.20
CA LYS A 239 -16.71 -8.67 5.89
C LYS A 239 -16.03 -7.32 5.99
N LEU A 240 -16.32 -6.54 7.03
CA LEU A 240 -15.63 -5.27 7.25
C LEU A 240 -14.15 -5.46 7.60
N MET A 241 -13.80 -6.53 8.33
CA MET A 241 -12.41 -6.91 8.61
C MET A 241 -11.69 -7.39 7.34
N GLU A 242 -12.36 -8.14 6.46
CA GLU A 242 -11.85 -8.56 5.13
C GLU A 242 -11.56 -7.35 4.24
N GLN A 243 -12.47 -6.37 4.22
CA GLN A 243 -12.29 -5.12 3.48
C GLN A 243 -11.11 -4.29 4.00
N LEU A 244 -11.03 -4.09 5.32
CA LEU A 244 -9.95 -3.29 5.92
C LEU A 244 -8.58 -3.96 5.77
N ALA A 245 -8.52 -5.29 5.90
CA ALA A 245 -7.33 -6.06 5.55
C ALA A 245 -6.98 -5.90 4.06
N THR A 246 -7.96 -5.99 3.14
CA THR A 246 -7.70 -5.84 1.69
C THR A 246 -7.18 -4.43 1.33
N ILE A 247 -7.71 -3.37 1.97
CA ILE A 247 -7.25 -1.99 1.79
C ILE A 247 -5.81 -1.83 2.30
N ALA A 248 -5.52 -2.33 3.51
CA ALA A 248 -4.19 -2.30 4.09
C ALA A 248 -3.16 -3.14 3.30
N MET A 249 -3.61 -4.19 2.61
CA MET A 249 -2.76 -5.03 1.77
C MET A 249 -2.48 -4.40 0.40
N ARG A 250 -3.46 -3.70 -0.22
CA ARG A 250 -3.20 -2.83 -1.37
C ARG A 250 -2.22 -1.70 -1.01
N GLN A 251 -2.38 -1.09 0.16
CA GLN A 251 -1.43 -0.11 0.70
C GLN A 251 0.02 -0.64 0.84
N LEU A 252 0.24 -1.94 1.09
CA LEU A 252 1.61 -2.50 1.10
C LEU A 252 2.22 -2.67 -0.30
N LEU A 253 1.40 -2.81 -1.34
CA LEU A 253 1.85 -2.98 -2.72
C LEU A 253 2.06 -1.62 -3.41
N ASP A 254 1.06 -0.76 -3.28
CA ASP A 254 0.86 0.43 -4.11
C ASP A 254 1.12 1.74 -3.33
N ASN A 255 1.22 1.66 -1.99
CA ASN A 255 1.36 2.78 -1.05
C ASN A 255 0.27 3.88 -1.10
N GLU A 256 -0.83 3.66 -1.84
CA GLU A 256 -1.98 4.58 -1.87
C GLU A 256 -2.76 4.64 -0.54
N GLY A 257 -2.60 5.74 0.20
CA GLY A 257 -3.34 6.02 1.44
C GLY A 257 -4.87 6.07 1.23
N PHE A 258 -5.64 5.67 2.26
CA PHE A 258 -7.10 5.57 2.13
C PHE A 258 -7.77 6.94 1.93
N SER A 259 -8.34 7.15 0.74
CA SER A 259 -9.22 8.27 0.43
C SER A 259 -10.68 7.91 0.74
N ALA A 260 -11.40 8.79 1.44
CA ALA A 260 -12.83 8.65 1.77
C ALA A 260 -13.71 9.37 0.74
N ASP A 261 -14.79 8.73 0.28
CA ASP A 261 -15.68 9.33 -0.71
C ASP A 261 -16.72 10.27 -0.03
N ARG A 262 -16.50 11.57 -0.17
CA ARG A 262 -17.37 12.62 0.39
C ARG A 262 -18.67 12.86 -0.41
N THR A 263 -18.90 12.16 -1.53
CA THR A 263 -20.08 12.38 -2.40
C THR A 263 -21.31 11.56 -2.00
N LEU A 264 -21.19 10.69 -1.00
CA LEU A 264 -22.22 9.74 -0.61
C LEU A 264 -23.45 10.39 0.07
N PRO A 265 -24.67 9.89 -0.17
CA PRO A 265 -25.88 10.42 0.47
C PRO A 265 -25.90 10.31 2.01
N LYS A 266 -26.51 11.32 2.64
CA LYS A 266 -26.72 11.42 4.09
C LYS A 266 -27.50 10.23 4.66
N ALA A 267 -27.10 9.81 5.86
CA ALA A 267 -27.67 8.65 6.54
C ALA A 267 -29.20 8.75 6.70
N CYS A 268 -29.91 7.68 6.31
CA CYS A 268 -31.34 7.57 6.58
C CYS A 268 -31.59 7.49 8.11
N LYS A 269 -32.72 8.05 8.57
CA LYS A 269 -33.05 8.25 10.00
C LYS A 269 -33.07 6.97 10.86
N THR A 270 -33.02 5.78 10.23
CA THR A 270 -32.95 4.46 10.85
C THR A 270 -31.53 3.98 11.18
N LEU A 271 -30.48 4.50 10.54
CA LEU A 271 -29.09 4.00 10.64
C LEU A 271 -28.20 4.82 11.59
N LYS A 272 -28.77 5.39 12.67
CA LYS A 272 -28.10 6.37 13.56
C LYS A 272 -26.82 5.91 14.28
N ASN A 273 -26.41 4.66 14.17
CA ASN A 273 -25.21 4.11 14.83
C ASN A 273 -24.11 3.69 13.84
N VAL A 274 -24.24 4.00 12.55
CA VAL A 274 -23.26 3.65 11.50
C VAL A 274 -22.60 4.92 10.97
N SER A 275 -21.27 4.94 10.94
CA SER A 275 -20.49 6.09 10.47
C SER A 275 -20.61 6.35 8.97
N ALA A 276 -20.24 7.55 8.54
CA ALA A 276 -20.02 7.88 7.14
C ALA A 276 -18.99 6.94 6.49
N LEU A 277 -17.92 6.62 7.22
CA LEU A 277 -16.82 5.78 6.74
C LEU A 277 -17.23 4.31 6.54
N LYS A 278 -18.08 3.74 7.42
CA LYS A 278 -18.66 2.42 7.16
C LYS A 278 -19.67 2.45 6.02
N ARG A 279 -20.48 3.51 5.88
CA ARG A 279 -21.39 3.68 4.72
C ARG A 279 -20.63 3.67 3.39
N ASP A 280 -19.45 4.28 3.35
CA ASP A 280 -18.54 4.29 2.19
C ASP A 280 -18.03 2.88 1.86
N LEU A 281 -17.43 2.17 2.81
CA LEU A 281 -16.96 0.79 2.60
C LEU A 281 -18.10 -0.18 2.22
N ASP A 282 -19.28 -0.04 2.83
CA ASP A 282 -20.48 -0.81 2.48
C ASP A 282 -21.04 -0.46 1.09
N ALA A 283 -20.74 0.72 0.55
CA ALA A 283 -21.08 1.13 -0.81
C ALA A 283 -20.04 0.63 -1.83
N ARG A 284 -18.74 0.71 -1.51
CA ARG A 284 -17.66 0.15 -2.33
C ARG A 284 -17.83 -1.35 -2.58
N ALA A 285 -18.13 -2.13 -1.54
CA ALA A 285 -18.44 -3.57 -1.68
C ALA A 285 -19.59 -3.85 -2.67
N LYS A 286 -20.64 -3.03 -2.64
CA LYS A 286 -21.80 -3.18 -3.55
C LYS A 286 -21.44 -2.79 -4.97
N ASN A 287 -20.65 -1.74 -5.15
CA ASN A 287 -20.14 -1.32 -6.45
C ASN A 287 -19.20 -2.37 -7.06
N GLU A 288 -18.21 -2.86 -6.31
CA GLU A 288 -17.30 -3.93 -6.76
C GLU A 288 -18.07 -5.19 -7.16
N ARG A 289 -19.01 -5.67 -6.32
CA ARG A 289 -19.86 -6.83 -6.66
C ARG A 289 -20.77 -6.58 -7.87
N TYR A 290 -21.32 -5.38 -8.02
CA TYR A 290 -22.16 -5.00 -9.15
C TYR A 290 -21.37 -4.99 -10.47
N ARG A 291 -20.19 -4.35 -10.48
CA ARG A 291 -19.29 -4.34 -11.64
C ARG A 291 -18.83 -5.73 -12.01
N ALA A 292 -18.47 -6.57 -11.04
CA ALA A 292 -18.04 -7.94 -11.27
C ALA A 292 -19.16 -8.80 -11.90
N LEU A 293 -20.40 -8.67 -11.40
CA LEU A 293 -21.56 -9.42 -11.89
C LEU A 293 -21.91 -9.12 -13.35
N PHE A 294 -21.79 -7.85 -13.78
CA PHE A 294 -22.18 -7.41 -15.13
C PHE A 294 -21.00 -7.01 -16.04
N ARG A 295 -19.75 -7.17 -15.56
CA ARG A 295 -18.48 -6.75 -16.21
C ARG A 295 -18.47 -5.30 -16.69
N LEU A 296 -18.87 -4.40 -15.78
CA LEU A 296 -18.90 -2.95 -16.03
C LEU A 296 -17.54 -2.30 -15.71
N THR A 297 -17.38 -1.03 -16.09
CA THR A 297 -16.15 -0.26 -15.94
C THR A 297 -15.88 0.16 -14.47
N PRO A 298 -14.63 0.50 -14.09
CA PRO A 298 -14.25 0.70 -12.69
C PRO A 298 -14.81 1.99 -12.07
N ASP A 299 -15.18 2.95 -12.89
CA ASP A 299 -15.82 4.22 -12.54
C ASP A 299 -17.32 4.04 -12.18
N GLU A 300 -17.96 2.98 -12.67
CA GLU A 300 -19.40 2.80 -12.55
C GLU A 300 -19.84 2.61 -11.09
N ARG A 301 -20.95 3.25 -10.70
CA ARG A 301 -21.47 3.31 -9.33
C ARG A 301 -22.93 2.87 -9.30
N LEU A 302 -23.28 1.96 -8.38
CA LEU A 302 -24.65 1.49 -8.19
C LEU A 302 -25.45 2.49 -7.34
N ASP A 303 -26.45 3.13 -7.93
CA ASP A 303 -27.35 4.02 -7.21
C ASP A 303 -28.41 3.26 -6.41
N GLY A 304 -28.87 2.13 -6.93
CA GLY A 304 -29.91 1.33 -6.28
C GLY A 304 -30.22 0.03 -6.99
N HIS A 305 -30.94 -0.84 -6.29
CA HIS A 305 -31.48 -2.09 -6.81
C HIS A 305 -32.87 -2.35 -6.24
N THR A 306 -33.70 -3.09 -6.97
CA THR A 306 -35.05 -3.46 -6.51
C THR A 306 -35.47 -4.82 -7.07
N ASP A 307 -36.25 -5.57 -6.30
CA ASP A 307 -36.85 -6.82 -6.79
C ASP A 307 -37.84 -6.52 -7.93
N CYS A 308 -37.83 -7.33 -8.98
CA CYS A 308 -38.76 -7.17 -10.09
C CYS A 308 -39.00 -8.49 -10.84
N THR A 309 -39.83 -8.44 -11.86
CA THR A 309 -40.00 -9.51 -12.85
C THR A 309 -39.78 -8.98 -14.27
N LEU A 310 -38.94 -9.66 -15.04
CA LEU A 310 -38.69 -9.37 -16.47
C LEU A 310 -39.51 -10.33 -17.34
N TRP A 311 -40.26 -9.80 -18.31
CA TRP A 311 -40.87 -10.62 -19.37
C TRP A 311 -39.81 -11.08 -20.36
N THR A 312 -39.76 -12.39 -20.64
CA THR A 312 -38.88 -12.96 -21.68
C THR A 312 -39.69 -13.41 -22.90
N PRO A 313 -39.51 -12.81 -24.09
CA PRO A 313 -40.29 -13.13 -25.29
C PRO A 313 -40.19 -14.60 -25.74
N PHE A 314 -39.00 -15.20 -25.60
CA PHE A 314 -38.71 -16.58 -26.00
C PHE A 314 -39.48 -17.61 -25.14
N ALA A 315 -39.45 -17.46 -23.82
CA ALA A 315 -40.13 -18.36 -22.88
C ALA A 315 -41.59 -17.98 -22.58
N LYS A 316 -42.04 -16.78 -23.02
CA LYS A 316 -43.41 -16.23 -22.84
C LYS A 316 -43.88 -16.24 -21.39
N MET A 317 -42.98 -15.89 -20.48
CA MET A 317 -43.21 -15.85 -19.04
C MET A 317 -42.47 -14.69 -18.37
N HIS A 318 -42.82 -14.41 -17.12
CA HIS A 318 -42.11 -13.48 -16.26
C HIS A 318 -41.09 -14.21 -15.38
N ILE A 319 -39.81 -13.84 -15.51
CA ILE A 319 -38.71 -14.35 -14.68
C ILE A 319 -38.53 -13.43 -13.48
N VAL A 320 -38.49 -14.00 -12.27
CA VAL A 320 -38.23 -13.26 -11.03
C VAL A 320 -36.73 -12.97 -10.91
N GLY A 321 -36.38 -11.72 -10.65
CA GLY A 321 -34.99 -11.28 -10.55
C GLY A 321 -34.84 -9.99 -9.75
N GLN A 322 -33.70 -9.34 -9.95
CA GLN A 322 -33.37 -8.06 -9.36
C GLN A 322 -32.91 -7.09 -10.46
N LEU A 323 -33.51 -5.90 -10.48
CA LEU A 323 -33.08 -4.78 -11.31
C LEU A 323 -32.00 -4.00 -10.54
N PHE A 324 -30.97 -3.58 -11.24
CA PHE A 324 -29.89 -2.72 -10.76
C PHE A 324 -29.84 -1.47 -11.65
N VAL A 325 -29.62 -0.32 -11.03
CA VAL A 325 -29.60 0.99 -11.71
C VAL A 325 -28.35 1.75 -11.29
N SER A 326 -27.63 2.26 -12.27
CA SER A 326 -26.37 2.97 -12.06
C SER A 326 -26.31 4.28 -12.88
N ASN A 327 -25.12 4.85 -13.06
CA ASN A 327 -24.92 6.09 -13.82
C ASN A 327 -25.14 5.91 -15.33
N ASN A 328 -24.66 4.81 -15.88
CA ASN A 328 -24.63 4.55 -17.32
C ASN A 328 -25.42 3.31 -17.76
N TYR A 329 -25.92 2.48 -16.84
CA TYR A 329 -26.57 1.20 -17.16
C TYR A 329 -27.84 0.94 -16.32
N ILE A 330 -28.69 0.08 -16.88
CA ILE A 330 -29.74 -0.67 -16.20
C ILE A 330 -29.42 -2.15 -16.41
N CYS A 331 -29.27 -2.92 -15.35
CA CYS A 331 -28.92 -4.34 -15.43
C CYS A 331 -29.97 -5.19 -14.71
N PHE A 332 -30.17 -6.43 -15.18
CA PHE A 332 -31.07 -7.40 -14.54
C PHE A 332 -30.38 -8.76 -14.44
N CYS A 333 -30.58 -9.43 -13.31
CA CYS A 333 -30.18 -10.82 -13.09
C CYS A 333 -31.36 -11.59 -12.47
N SER A 334 -31.60 -12.81 -12.97
CA SER A 334 -32.57 -13.76 -12.41
C SER A 334 -32.20 -14.19 -10.99
N ARG A 335 -33.20 -14.61 -10.20
CA ARG A 335 -32.95 -15.23 -8.87
C ARG A 335 -32.44 -16.68 -8.95
N GLU A 336 -32.74 -17.34 -10.05
CA GLU A 336 -32.16 -18.63 -10.42
C GLU A 336 -30.87 -18.36 -11.21
N GLU A 337 -29.79 -19.07 -10.88
CA GLU A 337 -28.48 -18.87 -11.53
C GLU A 337 -28.56 -19.23 -13.03
N ASP A 338 -27.84 -18.49 -13.88
CA ASP A 338 -27.72 -18.66 -15.34
C ASP A 338 -29.02 -18.62 -16.19
N LEU A 339 -30.19 -18.48 -15.56
CA LEU A 339 -31.48 -18.47 -16.25
C LEU A 339 -31.65 -17.25 -17.17
N CYS A 340 -31.39 -16.03 -16.69
CA CYS A 340 -31.40 -14.82 -17.51
C CYS A 340 -30.61 -13.65 -16.90
N GLN A 341 -29.65 -13.12 -17.67
CA GLN A 341 -28.99 -11.85 -17.41
C GLN A 341 -29.19 -10.88 -18.58
N LEU A 342 -29.26 -9.58 -18.28
CA LEU A 342 -29.50 -8.52 -19.25
C LEU A 342 -28.78 -7.22 -18.83
N ILE A 343 -28.16 -6.53 -19.79
CA ILE A 343 -27.45 -5.26 -19.60
C ILE A 343 -27.97 -4.26 -20.64
N ILE A 344 -28.56 -3.16 -20.19
CA ILE A 344 -29.06 -2.07 -21.06
C ILE A 344 -28.24 -0.81 -20.73
N PRO A 345 -27.28 -0.42 -21.58
CA PRO A 345 -26.63 0.89 -21.44
C PRO A 345 -27.67 1.99 -21.68
N LEU A 346 -27.68 3.03 -20.83
CA LEU A 346 -28.67 4.11 -20.91
C LEU A 346 -28.62 4.86 -22.25
N ARG A 347 -27.44 4.93 -22.89
CA ARG A 347 -27.30 5.49 -24.25
C ARG A 347 -28.01 4.68 -25.35
N GLU A 348 -28.35 3.41 -25.10
CA GLU A 348 -29.11 2.57 -26.04
C GLU A 348 -30.62 2.72 -25.85
N VAL A 349 -31.09 3.27 -24.73
CA VAL A 349 -32.51 3.54 -24.49
C VAL A 349 -32.98 4.63 -25.44
N SER A 350 -34.15 4.43 -26.05
CA SER A 350 -34.82 5.39 -26.92
C SER A 350 -36.15 5.88 -26.33
N ILE A 351 -36.90 5.00 -25.65
CA ILE A 351 -38.20 5.32 -25.03
C ILE A 351 -38.33 4.57 -23.70
N VAL A 352 -38.90 5.23 -22.70
CA VAL A 352 -39.36 4.59 -21.45
C VAL A 352 -40.82 4.93 -21.20
N GLU A 353 -41.66 3.92 -20.98
CA GLU A 353 -43.12 4.09 -20.82
C GLU A 353 -43.62 3.45 -19.52
N LYS A 354 -44.60 4.10 -18.89
CA LYS A 354 -45.38 3.55 -17.78
C LYS A 354 -46.63 2.89 -18.35
N ALA A 355 -46.80 1.59 -18.13
CA ALA A 355 -48.04 0.90 -18.50
C ALA A 355 -49.02 0.89 -17.32
N ASP A 356 -50.31 0.72 -17.63
CA ASP A 356 -51.37 0.65 -16.62
C ASP A 356 -51.16 -0.55 -15.70
N SER A 357 -51.29 -0.31 -14.39
CA SER A 357 -51.07 -1.34 -13.37
C SER A 357 -52.34 -2.17 -13.17
N SER A 358 -52.20 -3.49 -13.23
CA SER A 358 -53.30 -4.44 -13.03
C SER A 358 -53.03 -5.33 -11.82
N SER A 359 -54.05 -6.09 -11.40
CA SER A 359 -53.90 -7.10 -10.33
C SER A 359 -53.02 -8.29 -10.72
N VAL A 360 -52.67 -8.43 -12.00
CA VAL A 360 -51.79 -9.48 -12.54
C VAL A 360 -50.38 -8.94 -12.80
N LEU A 361 -50.28 -7.68 -13.24
CA LEU A 361 -49.03 -6.97 -13.51
C LEU A 361 -49.01 -5.63 -12.74
N PRO A 362 -48.51 -5.62 -11.49
CA PRO A 362 -48.35 -4.39 -10.72
C PRO A 362 -47.15 -3.56 -11.22
N CYS A 363 -47.34 -2.25 -11.30
CA CYS A 363 -46.28 -1.27 -11.62
C CYS A 363 -45.39 -1.58 -12.85
N PRO A 364 -45.95 -1.92 -14.03
CA PRO A 364 -45.16 -2.23 -15.21
C PRO A 364 -44.46 -1.02 -15.84
N VAL A 365 -43.27 -1.26 -16.39
CA VAL A 365 -42.44 -0.30 -17.16
C VAL A 365 -41.94 -0.98 -18.43
N SER A 366 -42.13 -0.32 -19.56
CA SER A 366 -41.54 -0.69 -20.85
C SER A 366 -40.29 0.14 -21.08
N ILE A 367 -39.19 -0.50 -21.47
CA ILE A 367 -37.94 0.17 -21.89
C ILE A 367 -37.65 -0.30 -23.32
N SER A 368 -37.67 0.62 -24.28
CA SER A 368 -37.33 0.35 -25.68
C SER A 368 -35.97 0.95 -26.03
N THR A 369 -35.23 0.26 -26.90
CA THR A 369 -33.87 0.63 -27.30
C THR A 369 -33.76 1.04 -28.77
N LYS A 370 -32.64 1.67 -29.13
CA LYS A 370 -32.31 2.12 -30.51
C LYS A 370 -32.30 0.98 -31.53
N ASN A 371 -31.87 -0.22 -31.13
CA ASN A 371 -31.95 -1.44 -31.94
C ASN A 371 -33.34 -2.11 -31.96
N LYS A 372 -34.41 -1.39 -31.56
CA LYS A 372 -35.82 -1.81 -31.59
C LYS A 372 -36.17 -3.02 -30.70
N MET A 373 -35.34 -3.34 -29.71
CA MET A 373 -35.75 -4.27 -28.65
C MET A 373 -36.56 -3.55 -27.58
N THR A 374 -37.44 -4.30 -26.90
CA THR A 374 -38.32 -3.78 -25.85
C THR A 374 -38.34 -4.74 -24.67
N PHE A 375 -38.10 -4.21 -23.47
CA PHE A 375 -37.98 -4.94 -22.21
C PHE A 375 -39.11 -4.52 -21.27
N LEU A 376 -39.96 -5.46 -20.89
CA LEU A 376 -41.09 -5.23 -19.99
C LEU A 376 -40.75 -5.73 -18.58
N PHE A 377 -40.56 -4.78 -17.67
CA PHE A 377 -40.38 -5.03 -16.24
C PHE A 377 -41.69 -4.81 -15.49
N ALA A 378 -41.93 -5.57 -14.43
CA ALA A 378 -43.07 -5.41 -13.52
C ALA A 378 -42.68 -5.69 -12.06
N ASN A 379 -43.62 -5.48 -11.13
CA ASN A 379 -43.44 -5.58 -9.68
C ASN A 379 -42.41 -4.58 -9.09
N LEU A 380 -42.20 -3.45 -9.78
CA LEU A 380 -41.25 -2.41 -9.39
C LEU A 380 -41.82 -1.53 -8.26
N LYS A 381 -41.21 -1.58 -7.07
CA LYS A 381 -41.64 -0.78 -5.90
C LYS A 381 -41.54 0.73 -6.17
N ASP A 382 -40.39 1.17 -6.67
CA ASP A 382 -40.06 2.59 -6.89
C ASP A 382 -40.17 2.99 -8.37
N ARG A 383 -41.20 2.48 -9.06
CA ARG A 383 -41.44 2.61 -10.50
C ARG A 383 -41.25 4.04 -11.02
N ASP A 384 -41.81 5.02 -10.32
CA ASP A 384 -41.84 6.40 -10.78
C ASP A 384 -40.48 7.11 -10.66
N PHE A 385 -39.64 6.71 -9.69
CA PHE A 385 -38.25 7.15 -9.59
C PHE A 385 -37.39 6.59 -10.72
N LEU A 386 -37.55 5.29 -11.06
CA LEU A 386 -36.85 4.66 -12.19
C LEU A 386 -37.14 5.40 -13.50
N VAL A 387 -38.42 5.61 -13.82
CA VAL A 387 -38.81 6.28 -15.06
C VAL A 387 -38.36 7.74 -15.06
N GLN A 388 -38.42 8.45 -13.93
CA GLN A 388 -37.87 9.81 -13.84
C GLN A 388 -36.37 9.83 -14.12
N ARG A 389 -35.56 8.96 -13.50
CA ARG A 389 -34.11 8.92 -13.69
C ARG A 389 -33.72 8.65 -15.15
N ILE A 390 -34.42 7.74 -15.83
CA ILE A 390 -34.20 7.47 -17.26
C ILE A 390 -34.61 8.68 -18.10
N SER A 391 -35.73 9.34 -17.78
CA SER A 391 -36.17 10.57 -18.46
C SER A 391 -35.14 11.70 -18.31
N ASP A 392 -34.59 11.88 -17.10
CA ASP A 392 -33.56 12.87 -16.80
C ASP A 392 -32.26 12.60 -17.57
N PHE A 393 -31.88 11.33 -17.78
CA PHE A 393 -30.73 10.96 -18.62
C PHE A 393 -30.98 11.32 -20.10
N LEU A 394 -32.13 10.92 -20.64
CA LEU A 394 -32.49 11.19 -22.04
C LEU A 394 -32.57 12.69 -22.34
N GLN A 395 -33.03 13.51 -21.39
CA GLN A 395 -33.04 14.98 -21.52
C GLN A 395 -31.64 15.62 -21.46
N ARG A 396 -30.66 14.97 -20.84
CA ARG A 396 -29.27 15.49 -20.74
C ARG A 396 -28.40 15.10 -21.93
N THR A 397 -28.81 14.14 -22.75
CA THR A 397 -28.03 13.63 -23.88
C THR A 397 -28.52 14.24 -25.19
N PRO A 398 -27.84 15.24 -25.79
CA PRO A 398 -28.27 15.83 -27.04
C PRO A 398 -28.05 14.87 -28.22
N ASP A 399 -29.10 14.64 -29.03
CA ASP A 399 -29.10 13.68 -30.16
C ASP A 399 -27.96 13.87 -31.18
N LYS A 400 -27.39 15.09 -31.26
CA LYS A 400 -26.44 15.47 -32.31
C LYS A 400 -25.04 14.86 -32.20
N LEU A 401 -24.66 14.26 -31.07
CA LEU A 401 -23.30 13.74 -30.89
C LEU A 401 -23.06 12.34 -31.50
N TRP A 402 -24.10 11.67 -32.01
CA TRP A 402 -24.08 10.22 -32.27
C TRP A 402 -24.69 9.81 -33.64
N SER A 403 -24.73 10.73 -34.61
CA SER A 403 -25.44 10.51 -35.90
C SER A 403 -24.55 10.27 -37.12
N ASP A 404 -23.24 10.49 -37.04
CA ASP A 404 -22.31 10.10 -38.10
C ASP A 404 -21.87 8.64 -37.89
N GLY A 405 -22.08 7.79 -38.90
CA GLY A 405 -22.21 6.34 -38.71
C GLY A 405 -21.05 5.48 -39.18
N HIS A 406 -20.96 4.28 -38.61
CA HIS A 406 -20.17 3.16 -39.13
C HIS A 406 -21.10 1.97 -39.51
N PRO A 407 -21.02 1.41 -40.73
CA PRO A 407 -22.02 0.46 -41.21
C PRO A 407 -21.67 -1.01 -40.90
N LEU A 408 -22.23 -1.56 -39.82
CA LEU A 408 -22.17 -3.01 -39.51
C LEU A 408 -23.57 -3.62 -39.28
N ALA A 409 -24.49 -3.38 -40.22
CA ALA A 409 -25.84 -3.94 -40.20
C ALA A 409 -26.30 -4.47 -41.57
N LEU A 410 -26.01 -5.75 -41.82
CA LEU A 410 -26.71 -6.70 -42.71
C LEU A 410 -26.80 -6.42 -44.23
N SER A 411 -26.25 -7.37 -44.99
CA SER A 411 -26.84 -7.80 -46.26
C SER A 411 -28.21 -8.45 -45.99
N GLY A 412 -29.22 -8.15 -46.80
CA GLY A 412 -30.55 -8.74 -46.67
C GLY A 412 -31.49 -8.39 -47.83
N TYR A 413 -31.70 -9.34 -48.74
CA TYR A 413 -32.63 -9.19 -49.87
C TYR A 413 -34.09 -9.19 -49.39
N SER A 414 -34.88 -8.18 -49.77
CA SER A 414 -36.34 -8.29 -49.88
C SER A 414 -36.87 -7.29 -50.92
N VAL A 415 -38.03 -7.59 -51.52
CA VAL A 415 -38.59 -6.86 -52.67
C VAL A 415 -39.96 -6.29 -52.34
N SER A 416 -40.16 -5.00 -52.57
CA SER A 416 -41.50 -4.37 -52.65
C SER A 416 -41.46 -3.10 -53.50
N GLN A 417 -42.45 -2.93 -54.39
CA GLN A 417 -42.59 -1.77 -55.28
C GLN A 417 -43.53 -0.71 -54.68
N SER A 418 -43.21 0.57 -54.89
CA SER A 418 -44.20 1.65 -55.00
C SER A 418 -43.56 2.90 -55.62
N GLU A 419 -44.31 3.65 -56.42
CA GLU A 419 -43.80 4.74 -57.28
C GLU A 419 -43.74 6.12 -56.58
N GLY A 420 -42.84 6.99 -57.02
CA GLY A 420 -42.73 8.39 -56.58
C GLY A 420 -41.74 9.19 -57.44
N MET A 421 -42.17 10.34 -57.99
CA MET A 421 -41.47 11.05 -59.08
C MET A 421 -40.69 12.29 -58.63
N CYS A 422 -39.53 12.52 -59.28
CA CYS A 422 -38.93 13.83 -59.63
C CYS A 422 -38.40 14.74 -58.46
N VAL A 423 -37.43 15.65 -58.64
CA VAL A 423 -36.54 15.99 -59.78
C VAL A 423 -35.26 16.70 -59.27
N SER A 424 -34.13 16.55 -59.96
CA SER A 424 -32.86 17.27 -59.67
C SER A 424 -32.80 18.64 -60.39
N PRO A 425 -31.93 19.58 -59.95
CA PRO A 425 -30.73 19.80 -60.78
C PRO A 425 -29.46 20.25 -60.04
N SER A 426 -28.31 19.83 -60.58
CA SER A 426 -27.00 20.50 -60.39
C SER A 426 -26.80 21.58 -61.48
N PRO A 427 -25.81 22.48 -61.36
CA PRO A 427 -24.58 22.22 -62.11
C PRO A 427 -23.26 22.62 -61.42
N SER A 428 -22.14 22.25 -62.06
CA SER A 428 -20.74 22.33 -61.60
C SER A 428 -20.01 23.65 -61.88
N THR A 429 -18.94 23.95 -61.13
CA THR A 429 -17.66 24.45 -61.73
C THR A 429 -16.45 24.34 -60.78
N THR A 430 -15.26 24.13 -61.36
CA THR A 430 -13.92 24.20 -60.73
C THR A 430 -13.04 25.16 -61.55
N PRO A 431 -12.02 25.85 -60.96
CA PRO A 431 -10.64 25.41 -61.20
C PRO A 431 -9.53 25.76 -60.15
N LEU A 432 -8.48 24.92 -60.12
CA LEU A 432 -7.03 25.15 -59.88
C LEU A 432 -6.49 26.11 -58.78
N SER A 433 -5.95 25.49 -57.71
CA SER A 433 -4.57 25.60 -57.16
C SER A 433 -3.65 26.83 -57.41
N SER A 434 -3.01 27.37 -56.35
CA SER A 434 -1.59 27.06 -55.95
C SER A 434 -0.88 28.11 -55.04
N SER A 435 0.19 27.68 -54.33
CA SER A 435 1.28 28.47 -53.68
C SER A 435 1.08 29.10 -52.28
N LEU A 436 2.22 29.40 -51.61
CA LEU A 436 2.40 29.52 -50.14
C LEU A 436 2.42 30.95 -49.55
N PRO A 437 2.29 31.11 -48.20
CA PRO A 437 2.25 32.39 -47.49
C PRO A 437 3.59 32.81 -46.84
N THR A 438 3.67 34.04 -46.31
CA THR A 438 4.64 34.51 -45.29
C THR A 438 4.02 35.65 -44.45
N PRO A 439 4.51 35.97 -43.24
CA PRO A 439 3.61 36.39 -42.15
C PRO A 439 3.84 37.80 -41.56
N THR A 440 2.82 38.32 -40.88
CA THR A 440 2.96 38.93 -39.53
C THR A 440 1.59 39.02 -38.86
N GLY A 441 1.52 38.78 -37.55
CA GLY A 441 0.28 38.86 -36.76
C GLY A 441 0.51 39.59 -35.44
N ALA A 442 -0.55 40.18 -34.88
CA ALA A 442 -0.53 40.82 -33.58
C ALA A 442 -1.92 40.80 -32.91
N GLY A 443 -1.99 40.31 -31.68
CA GLY A 443 -3.09 40.57 -30.73
C GLY A 443 -4.41 39.83 -30.99
N GLY A 444 -4.65 38.74 -30.25
CA GLY A 444 -5.97 38.11 -30.10
C GLY A 444 -5.88 36.58 -30.03
N GLU A 445 -6.32 36.00 -28.92
CA GLU A 445 -6.48 34.54 -28.78
C GLU A 445 -7.89 34.13 -29.22
N PRO A 446 -8.01 33.12 -30.12
CA PRO A 446 -9.22 32.33 -30.23
C PRO A 446 -8.93 30.84 -30.04
N SER A 447 -9.86 30.16 -29.37
CA SER A 447 -9.96 28.71 -29.36
C SER A 447 -10.08 28.15 -30.78
N GLN A 448 -9.21 27.22 -31.17
CA GLN A 448 -9.38 26.38 -32.36
C GLN A 448 -9.37 24.90 -31.97
N GLY A 449 -10.41 24.17 -32.41
CA GLY A 449 -10.44 22.72 -32.27
C GLY A 449 -9.39 22.09 -33.18
N ARG A 450 -8.65 21.09 -32.67
CA ARG A 450 -7.77 20.26 -33.50
C ARG A 450 -8.64 19.37 -34.39
N HIS A 451 -8.49 19.51 -35.71
CA HIS A 451 -9.03 18.51 -36.64
C HIS A 451 -8.15 17.26 -36.57
N TYR A 452 -8.78 16.10 -36.34
CA TYR A 452 -8.13 14.80 -36.41
C TYR A 452 -7.52 14.55 -37.80
N SER A 453 -6.34 13.94 -37.86
CA SER A 453 -5.72 13.49 -39.12
C SER A 453 -5.95 11.98 -39.30
N PRO A 454 -6.86 11.52 -40.18
CA PRO A 454 -7.20 10.11 -40.33
C PRO A 454 -6.16 9.36 -41.18
N SER A 455 -4.89 9.36 -40.74
CA SER A 455 -3.75 8.98 -41.60
C SER A 455 -2.58 8.30 -40.87
N LEU A 456 -2.85 7.47 -39.86
CA LEU A 456 -1.93 6.39 -39.46
C LEU A 456 -2.37 5.08 -40.14
N PRO A 457 -1.46 4.31 -40.77
CA PRO A 457 -1.80 3.02 -41.39
C PRO A 457 -1.95 1.93 -40.30
N THR A 458 -3.14 1.87 -39.71
CA THR A 458 -3.57 0.82 -38.77
C THR A 458 -4.30 -0.31 -39.49
N ALA A 459 -4.31 -1.51 -38.91
CA ALA A 459 -5.03 -2.66 -39.43
C ALA A 459 -6.55 -2.50 -39.23
N THR A 460 -7.26 -2.21 -40.33
CA THR A 460 -8.71 -1.97 -40.36
C THR A 460 -9.56 -3.24 -40.39
N GLN A 461 -8.93 -4.43 -40.32
CA GLN A 461 -9.55 -5.74 -40.17
C GLN A 461 -8.62 -6.65 -39.34
N GLY A 462 -9.15 -7.68 -38.70
CA GLY A 462 -8.34 -8.68 -37.99
C GLY A 462 -7.32 -9.37 -38.91
N LEU A 463 -6.10 -9.57 -38.41
CA LEU A 463 -4.95 -10.01 -39.21
C LEU A 463 -5.18 -11.37 -39.88
N LEU A 464 -5.97 -12.27 -39.29
CA LEU A 464 -6.28 -13.57 -39.90
C LEU A 464 -6.94 -13.40 -41.27
N ARG A 465 -7.87 -12.44 -41.40
CA ARG A 465 -8.57 -12.10 -42.65
C ARG A 465 -7.69 -11.36 -43.66
N ILE A 466 -6.61 -10.72 -43.22
CA ILE A 466 -5.64 -10.05 -44.07
C ILE A 466 -4.63 -11.05 -44.67
N TYR A 467 -4.33 -12.14 -43.97
CA TYR A 467 -3.34 -13.15 -44.40
C TYR A 467 -3.94 -14.46 -44.96
N GLN A 468 -5.21 -14.77 -44.68
CA GLN A 468 -5.96 -15.81 -45.42
C GLN A 468 -6.31 -15.31 -46.83
N LYS A 469 -5.35 -15.46 -47.75
CA LYS A 469 -5.40 -14.89 -49.10
C LYS A 469 -5.96 -15.89 -50.12
N ASP A 470 -7.23 -15.72 -50.47
CA ASP A 470 -7.91 -16.25 -51.67
C ASP A 470 -7.53 -17.69 -52.10
N ASP A 471 -7.68 -18.68 -51.21
CA ASP A 471 -7.80 -20.08 -51.63
C ASP A 471 -9.23 -20.28 -52.21
N PRO A 472 -9.40 -20.80 -53.44
CA PRO A 472 -10.65 -20.66 -54.20
C PRO A 472 -11.77 -21.57 -53.67
N GLU A 473 -12.59 -21.02 -52.78
CA GLU A 473 -13.75 -21.66 -52.14
C GLU A 473 -13.49 -23.10 -51.67
N ASP A 474 -12.69 -23.27 -50.60
CA ASP A 474 -12.61 -24.56 -49.91
C ASP A 474 -13.99 -24.96 -49.37
N HIS A 475 -14.66 -25.86 -50.10
CA HIS A 475 -15.92 -26.49 -49.71
C HIS A 475 -15.72 -27.61 -48.66
N GLY A 476 -14.53 -27.68 -48.05
CA GLY A 476 -14.13 -28.72 -47.12
C GLY A 476 -14.93 -28.79 -45.81
N PRO A 477 -14.69 -29.85 -45.01
CA PRO A 477 -15.42 -30.08 -43.77
C PRO A 477 -15.30 -28.94 -42.74
N LYS A 478 -14.18 -28.19 -42.72
CA LYS A 478 -14.00 -27.03 -41.82
C LYS A 478 -14.99 -25.92 -42.16
N ALA A 479 -15.01 -25.44 -43.41
CA ALA A 479 -15.91 -24.37 -43.85
C ALA A 479 -17.40 -24.73 -43.66
N THR A 480 -17.75 -26.00 -43.82
CA THR A 480 -19.11 -26.50 -43.55
C THR A 480 -19.46 -26.43 -42.06
N LYS A 481 -18.54 -26.82 -41.15
CA LYS A 481 -18.76 -26.73 -39.69
C LYS A 481 -18.86 -25.29 -39.20
N GLU A 482 -18.02 -24.39 -39.70
CA GLU A 482 -18.09 -22.96 -39.32
C GLU A 482 -19.44 -22.34 -39.73
N LYS A 483 -19.92 -22.59 -40.95
CA LYS A 483 -21.27 -22.16 -41.39
C LYS A 483 -22.41 -22.71 -40.52
N MET A 484 -22.28 -23.94 -40.00
CA MET A 484 -23.26 -24.50 -39.05
C MET A 484 -23.24 -23.78 -37.69
N LYS A 485 -22.07 -23.35 -37.21
CA LYS A 485 -21.95 -22.51 -36.00
C LYS A 485 -22.52 -21.12 -36.25
N GLU A 486 -22.19 -20.48 -37.37
CA GLU A 486 -22.73 -19.16 -37.77
C GLU A 486 -24.26 -19.16 -37.76
N GLU A 487 -24.89 -20.16 -38.38
CA GLU A 487 -26.35 -20.24 -38.41
C GLU A 487 -26.96 -20.53 -37.03
N SER A 488 -26.28 -21.30 -36.18
CA SER A 488 -26.69 -21.50 -34.79
C SER A 488 -26.67 -20.19 -33.99
N TRP A 489 -25.68 -19.33 -34.23
CA TRP A 489 -25.63 -17.97 -33.67
C TRP A 489 -26.67 -17.03 -34.29
N ASN A 490 -26.95 -17.11 -35.60
CA ASN A 490 -28.03 -16.35 -36.25
C ASN A 490 -29.40 -16.65 -35.62
N ILE A 491 -29.71 -17.93 -35.38
CA ILE A 491 -30.93 -18.37 -34.70
C ILE A 491 -30.96 -17.84 -33.26
N HIS A 492 -29.83 -17.87 -32.54
CA HIS A 492 -29.73 -17.27 -31.20
C HIS A 492 -29.99 -15.76 -31.22
N PHE A 493 -29.40 -15.02 -32.16
CA PHE A 493 -29.61 -13.59 -32.30
C PHE A 493 -31.06 -13.21 -32.65
N PHE A 494 -31.78 -14.10 -33.34
CA PHE A 494 -33.21 -13.93 -33.62
C PHE A 494 -34.10 -14.19 -32.39
N GLU A 495 -33.75 -15.18 -31.55
CA GLU A 495 -34.54 -15.55 -30.35
C GLU A 495 -34.22 -14.68 -29.11
N PHE A 496 -32.96 -14.24 -28.96
CA PHE A 496 -32.43 -13.55 -27.77
C PHE A 496 -31.90 -12.13 -28.04
N GLY A 497 -31.92 -11.65 -29.29
CA GLY A 497 -31.37 -10.36 -29.69
C GLY A 497 -29.86 -10.38 -29.93
N ARG A 498 -29.28 -9.24 -30.35
CA ARG A 498 -27.85 -9.09 -30.65
C ARG A 498 -27.28 -7.79 -30.08
N GLY A 499 -25.98 -7.78 -29.78
CA GLY A 499 -25.26 -6.67 -29.15
C GLY A 499 -25.48 -6.60 -27.64
N VAL A 500 -25.09 -5.48 -27.01
CA VAL A 500 -25.01 -5.34 -25.54
C VAL A 500 -26.30 -5.73 -24.80
N CYS A 501 -27.46 -5.40 -25.37
CA CYS A 501 -28.78 -5.68 -24.80
C CYS A 501 -29.32 -7.11 -25.05
N MET A 502 -28.51 -8.04 -25.57
CA MET A 502 -28.90 -9.45 -25.76
C MET A 502 -29.24 -10.12 -24.42
N TYR A 503 -30.30 -10.94 -24.40
CA TYR A 503 -30.63 -11.77 -23.24
C TYR A 503 -29.60 -12.91 -23.11
N ARG A 504 -28.73 -12.85 -22.10
CA ARG A 504 -27.73 -13.90 -21.82
C ARG A 504 -28.39 -15.02 -21.01
N THR A 505 -28.27 -16.26 -21.49
CA THR A 505 -28.93 -17.44 -20.90
C THR A 505 -28.03 -18.69 -21.00
N SER A 506 -28.43 -19.81 -20.40
CA SER A 506 -27.77 -21.11 -20.57
C SER A 506 -27.61 -21.56 -22.03
N LYS A 507 -28.54 -21.19 -22.94
CA LYS A 507 -28.36 -21.38 -24.41
C LYS A 507 -27.16 -20.61 -24.96
N THR A 508 -26.90 -19.40 -24.45
CA THR A 508 -25.72 -18.61 -24.84
C THR A 508 -24.44 -19.31 -24.39
N ARG A 509 -24.41 -19.86 -23.17
CA ARG A 509 -23.29 -20.68 -22.67
C ARG A 509 -23.05 -21.89 -23.58
N GLU A 510 -24.10 -22.65 -23.91
CA GLU A 510 -24.00 -23.85 -24.75
C GLU A 510 -23.38 -23.54 -26.12
N LEU A 511 -23.74 -22.41 -26.75
CA LEU A 511 -23.14 -21.99 -28.02
C LEU A 511 -21.65 -21.62 -27.90
N VAL A 512 -21.22 -21.03 -26.77
CA VAL A 512 -19.80 -20.76 -26.51
C VAL A 512 -19.02 -22.06 -26.25
N LEU A 513 -19.59 -23.00 -25.50
CA LEU A 513 -18.98 -24.32 -25.25
C LEU A 513 -18.84 -25.17 -26.52
N ASN A 514 -19.70 -24.95 -27.53
CA ASN A 514 -19.58 -25.54 -28.87
C ASN A 514 -18.63 -24.77 -29.82
N GLY A 515 -18.00 -23.69 -29.33
CA GLY A 515 -17.03 -22.86 -30.03
C GLY A 515 -17.67 -21.73 -30.84
N ILE A 516 -17.09 -20.52 -30.73
CA ILE A 516 -17.55 -19.36 -31.49
C ILE A 516 -17.02 -19.45 -32.94
N PRO A 517 -17.80 -19.08 -33.98
CA PRO A 517 -17.29 -19.00 -35.35
C PRO A 517 -16.10 -18.05 -35.48
N GLU A 518 -15.12 -18.38 -36.33
CA GLU A 518 -13.97 -17.50 -36.62
C GLU A 518 -14.38 -16.07 -37.02
N SER A 519 -15.53 -15.92 -37.70
CA SER A 519 -16.11 -14.65 -38.15
C SER A 519 -16.77 -13.80 -37.04
N LEU A 520 -17.16 -14.40 -35.91
CA LEU A 520 -17.90 -13.72 -34.83
C LEU A 520 -17.07 -13.47 -33.57
N ARG A 521 -15.84 -14.00 -33.47
CA ARG A 521 -15.01 -13.90 -32.26
C ARG A 521 -14.78 -12.45 -31.81
N GLY A 522 -14.35 -11.56 -32.70
CA GLY A 522 -14.10 -10.16 -32.34
C GLY A 522 -15.32 -9.48 -31.71
N GLU A 523 -16.48 -9.58 -32.36
CA GLU A 523 -17.75 -9.03 -31.85
C GLU A 523 -18.12 -9.62 -30.48
N LEU A 524 -18.08 -10.96 -30.35
CA LEU A 524 -18.56 -11.64 -29.15
C LEU A 524 -17.59 -11.52 -27.97
N TRP A 525 -16.28 -11.46 -28.22
CA TRP A 525 -15.28 -11.13 -27.21
C TRP A 525 -15.47 -9.69 -26.70
N LEU A 526 -15.70 -8.71 -27.59
CA LEU A 526 -15.99 -7.32 -27.21
C LEU A 526 -17.30 -7.21 -26.41
N LEU A 527 -18.32 -8.00 -26.78
CA LEU A 527 -19.61 -8.07 -26.11
C LEU A 527 -19.52 -8.69 -24.70
N PHE A 528 -18.84 -9.84 -24.56
CA PHE A 528 -18.82 -10.58 -23.31
C PHE A 528 -17.81 -10.03 -22.29
N SER A 529 -16.74 -9.38 -22.73
CA SER A 529 -15.86 -8.55 -21.88
C SER A 529 -16.47 -7.19 -21.50
N GLY A 530 -17.46 -6.72 -22.27
CA GLY A 530 -18.02 -5.37 -22.15
C GLY A 530 -17.19 -4.27 -22.83
N ALA A 531 -16.02 -4.60 -23.40
CA ALA A 531 -15.16 -3.67 -24.13
C ALA A 531 -15.87 -2.92 -25.26
N GLN A 532 -16.86 -3.55 -25.92
CA GLN A 532 -17.72 -2.92 -26.93
C GLN A 532 -18.35 -1.60 -26.43
N ASN A 533 -18.74 -1.55 -25.15
CA ASN A 533 -19.38 -0.39 -24.58
C ASN A 533 -18.38 0.74 -24.28
N GLU A 534 -17.18 0.38 -23.81
CA GLU A 534 -16.10 1.28 -23.40
C GLU A 534 -15.45 1.95 -24.62
N MET A 535 -15.24 1.19 -25.70
CA MET A 535 -14.84 1.70 -27.02
C MET A 535 -15.85 2.73 -27.56
N ALA A 536 -17.14 2.40 -27.53
CA ALA A 536 -18.21 3.25 -28.03
C ALA A 536 -18.41 4.57 -27.25
N THR A 537 -17.84 4.71 -26.04
CA THR A 537 -17.84 5.97 -25.28
C THR A 537 -16.58 6.82 -25.46
N HIS A 538 -15.53 6.29 -26.10
CA HIS A 538 -14.22 6.95 -26.23
C HIS A 538 -13.73 7.02 -27.69
N PRO A 539 -14.52 7.57 -28.64
CA PRO A 539 -14.15 7.61 -30.05
C PRO A 539 -12.84 8.38 -30.27
N GLY A 540 -11.89 7.77 -31.00
CA GLY A 540 -10.59 8.36 -31.32
C GLY A 540 -9.50 8.19 -30.25
N TYR A 541 -9.85 7.72 -29.05
CA TYR A 541 -8.93 7.62 -27.91
C TYR A 541 -7.73 6.69 -28.15
N TYR A 542 -7.91 5.57 -28.86
CA TYR A 542 -6.78 4.70 -29.25
C TYR A 542 -5.78 5.43 -30.16
N ALA A 543 -6.27 6.20 -31.14
CA ALA A 543 -5.41 6.97 -32.04
C ALA A 543 -4.62 8.07 -31.28
N GLU A 544 -5.28 8.78 -30.36
CA GLU A 544 -4.63 9.77 -29.50
C GLU A 544 -3.56 9.14 -28.58
N LEU A 545 -3.77 7.92 -28.09
CA LEU A 545 -2.76 7.19 -27.32
C LEU A 545 -1.58 6.70 -28.16
N VAL A 546 -1.83 6.23 -29.39
CA VAL A 546 -0.77 5.83 -30.33
C VAL A 546 0.11 7.03 -30.68
N GLU A 547 -0.48 8.17 -31.05
CA GLU A 547 0.26 9.42 -31.31
C GLU A 547 1.07 9.86 -30.09
N GLN A 548 0.53 9.71 -28.87
CA GLN A 548 1.23 10.03 -27.64
C GLN A 548 2.39 9.07 -27.32
N ALA A 549 2.24 7.77 -27.62
CA ALA A 549 3.25 6.75 -27.34
C ALA A 549 4.40 6.74 -28.35
N MET A 550 4.16 7.14 -29.60
CA MET A 550 5.18 7.19 -30.65
C MET A 550 6.39 8.03 -30.25
N GLY A 551 7.58 7.42 -30.32
CA GLY A 551 8.85 8.09 -30.02
C GLY A 551 9.19 8.21 -28.53
N ARG A 552 8.39 7.66 -27.60
CA ARG A 552 8.79 7.54 -26.19
C ARG A 552 9.65 6.30 -25.98
N CYS A 553 10.82 6.48 -25.35
CA CYS A 553 11.60 5.37 -24.79
C CYS A 553 11.31 5.25 -23.29
N THR A 554 10.92 4.05 -22.88
CA THR A 554 10.57 3.63 -21.51
C THR A 554 11.00 2.17 -21.33
N LEU A 555 11.10 1.68 -20.09
CA LEU A 555 11.36 0.27 -19.82
C LEU A 555 10.32 -0.63 -20.53
N ALA A 556 9.03 -0.32 -20.39
CA ALA A 556 7.94 -1.06 -21.05
C ALA A 556 8.11 -1.16 -22.57
N THR A 557 8.50 -0.08 -23.26
CA THR A 557 8.75 -0.11 -24.71
C THR A 557 9.96 -0.97 -25.09
N GLU A 558 11.04 -0.95 -24.29
CA GLU A 558 12.22 -1.80 -24.55
C GLU A 558 11.91 -3.30 -24.34
N GLU A 559 11.09 -3.60 -23.34
CA GLU A 559 10.61 -4.96 -23.08
C GLU A 559 9.64 -5.46 -24.17
N ILE A 560 8.79 -4.57 -24.70
CA ILE A 560 7.94 -4.86 -25.86
C ILE A 560 8.80 -5.21 -27.08
N GLU A 561 9.77 -4.38 -27.49
CA GLU A 561 10.60 -4.66 -28.69
C GLU A 561 11.33 -6.01 -28.64
N ARG A 562 11.82 -6.38 -27.46
CA ARG A 562 12.44 -7.68 -27.17
C ARG A 562 11.47 -8.85 -27.33
N ASP A 563 10.18 -8.61 -27.09
CA ASP A 563 9.14 -9.64 -27.00
C ASP A 563 8.33 -9.81 -28.29
N LEU A 564 8.21 -8.76 -29.12
CA LEU A 564 7.47 -8.79 -30.40
C LEU A 564 7.83 -10.01 -31.26
N HIS A 565 9.13 -10.21 -31.53
CA HIS A 565 9.62 -11.26 -32.43
C HIS A 565 9.54 -12.69 -31.86
N ARG A 566 9.23 -12.85 -30.57
CA ARG A 566 8.93 -14.15 -29.94
C ARG A 566 7.43 -14.38 -29.71
N SER A 567 6.57 -13.54 -30.30
CA SER A 567 5.12 -13.62 -30.16
C SER A 567 4.50 -14.38 -31.34
N MET A 568 3.92 -15.56 -31.08
CA MET A 568 3.30 -16.41 -32.13
C MET A 568 4.20 -16.61 -33.38
N PRO A 569 5.49 -16.98 -33.24
CA PRO A 569 6.48 -16.91 -34.33
C PRO A 569 6.18 -17.84 -35.52
N GLU A 570 5.40 -18.89 -35.30
CA GLU A 570 4.98 -19.86 -36.32
C GLU A 570 3.79 -19.35 -37.17
N HIS A 571 3.05 -18.35 -36.70
CA HIS A 571 1.86 -17.84 -37.37
C HIS A 571 2.21 -16.73 -38.39
N HIS A 572 1.85 -16.93 -39.66
CA HIS A 572 2.24 -16.05 -40.79
C HIS A 572 2.00 -14.54 -40.56
N ALA A 573 0.95 -14.17 -39.80
CA ALA A 573 0.66 -12.76 -39.49
C ALA A 573 1.78 -12.05 -38.70
N PHE A 574 2.52 -12.76 -37.85
CA PHE A 574 3.60 -12.21 -37.01
C PHE A 574 4.99 -12.46 -37.60
N GLN A 575 5.08 -13.20 -38.71
CA GLN A 575 6.25 -13.24 -39.59
C GLN A 575 6.30 -12.02 -40.54
N ASN A 576 5.38 -11.06 -40.39
CA ASN A 576 5.24 -9.89 -41.24
C ASN A 576 5.34 -8.59 -40.42
N GLU A 577 6.05 -7.59 -40.96
CA GLU A 577 6.24 -6.28 -40.34
C GLU A 577 4.92 -5.57 -39.99
N MET A 578 3.86 -5.75 -40.79
CA MET A 578 2.53 -5.19 -40.52
C MET A 578 1.92 -5.73 -39.20
N GLY A 579 1.95 -7.04 -38.97
CA GLY A 579 1.42 -7.65 -37.75
C GLY A 579 2.26 -7.33 -36.51
N ILE A 580 3.58 -7.33 -36.67
CA ILE A 580 4.53 -6.87 -35.62
C ILE A 580 4.34 -5.39 -35.30
N ALA A 581 4.07 -4.52 -36.28
CA ALA A 581 3.79 -3.11 -36.07
C ALA A 581 2.43 -2.86 -35.40
N ALA A 582 1.39 -3.64 -35.72
CA ALA A 582 0.11 -3.61 -35.03
C ALA A 582 0.25 -4.04 -33.56
N LEU A 583 0.96 -5.14 -33.29
CA LEU A 583 1.25 -5.63 -31.94
C LEU A 583 2.03 -4.58 -31.12
N ARG A 584 3.05 -3.96 -31.72
CA ARG A 584 3.81 -2.84 -31.13
C ARG A 584 2.90 -1.67 -30.75
N ARG A 585 2.04 -1.20 -31.67
CA ARG A 585 1.12 -0.08 -31.39
C ARG A 585 0.14 -0.38 -30.26
N VAL A 586 -0.51 -1.54 -30.25
CA VAL A 586 -1.48 -1.89 -29.21
C VAL A 586 -0.82 -2.00 -27.82
N LEU A 587 0.32 -2.68 -27.71
CA LEU A 587 1.03 -2.84 -26.43
C LEU A 587 1.58 -1.51 -25.91
N THR A 588 2.15 -0.66 -26.78
CA THR A 588 2.70 0.64 -26.36
C THR A 588 1.62 1.66 -26.04
N ALA A 589 0.49 1.65 -26.76
CA ALA A 589 -0.68 2.48 -26.42
C ALA A 589 -1.27 2.08 -25.06
N TYR A 590 -1.33 0.78 -24.75
CA TYR A 590 -1.77 0.31 -23.43
C TYR A 590 -0.81 0.73 -22.30
N ALA A 591 0.50 0.52 -22.48
CA ALA A 591 1.49 0.96 -21.50
C ALA A 591 1.49 2.49 -21.29
N CYS A 592 1.07 3.26 -22.32
CA CYS A 592 0.87 4.70 -22.23
C CYS A 592 -0.44 5.08 -21.51
N ARG A 593 -1.54 4.32 -21.67
CA ARG A 593 -2.80 4.49 -20.93
C ARG A 593 -2.60 4.28 -19.43
N ASN A 594 -1.92 3.20 -19.06
CA ASN A 594 -1.87 2.74 -17.68
C ASN A 594 -0.42 2.45 -17.24
N PRO A 595 0.38 3.49 -16.91
CA PRO A 595 1.79 3.31 -16.54
C PRO A 595 2.01 2.48 -15.26
N GLY A 596 1.01 2.37 -14.38
CA GLY A 596 1.08 1.55 -13.16
C GLY A 596 1.03 0.05 -13.42
N ILE A 597 0.41 -0.38 -14.52
CA ILE A 597 0.49 -1.75 -15.04
C ILE A 597 1.65 -1.86 -16.04
N GLY A 598 1.78 -0.88 -16.95
CA GLY A 598 2.86 -0.79 -17.92
C GLY A 598 2.80 -1.90 -18.97
N TYR A 599 3.83 -2.75 -18.98
CA TYR A 599 3.89 -3.97 -19.80
C TYR A 599 4.37 -5.14 -18.93
N CYS A 600 3.80 -6.31 -19.17
CA CYS A 600 4.16 -7.57 -18.53
C CYS A 600 4.32 -8.66 -19.59
N GLN A 601 5.41 -9.43 -19.50
CA GLN A 601 5.64 -10.60 -20.35
C GLN A 601 4.42 -11.55 -20.29
N ALA A 602 3.97 -12.04 -21.44
CA ALA A 602 2.69 -12.73 -21.74
C ALA A 602 1.59 -11.84 -22.33
N MET A 603 1.55 -10.53 -22.04
CA MET A 603 0.59 -9.63 -22.71
C MET A 603 0.75 -9.64 -24.23
N ASN A 604 1.98 -9.82 -24.72
CA ASN A 604 2.31 -9.98 -26.13
C ASN A 604 1.66 -11.21 -26.78
N ILE A 605 1.62 -12.35 -26.07
CA ILE A 605 1.01 -13.59 -26.56
C ILE A 605 -0.51 -13.43 -26.68
N VAL A 606 -1.15 -12.91 -25.62
CA VAL A 606 -2.59 -12.65 -25.61
C VAL A 606 -2.98 -11.64 -26.70
N THR A 607 -2.28 -10.49 -26.76
CA THR A 607 -2.55 -9.42 -27.75
C THR A 607 -2.35 -9.88 -29.18
N SER A 608 -1.37 -10.77 -29.45
CA SER A 608 -1.22 -11.39 -30.77
C SER A 608 -2.47 -12.14 -31.19
N VAL A 609 -3.09 -12.90 -30.29
CA VAL A 609 -4.33 -13.66 -30.59
C VAL A 609 -5.54 -12.73 -30.72
N LEU A 610 -5.64 -11.65 -29.93
CA LEU A 610 -6.68 -10.64 -30.11
C LEU A 610 -6.63 -10.00 -31.51
N LEU A 611 -5.43 -9.62 -31.97
CA LEU A 611 -5.20 -9.04 -33.30
C LEU A 611 -5.50 -9.96 -34.48
N LEU A 612 -5.61 -11.28 -34.28
CA LEU A 612 -6.03 -12.19 -35.36
C LEU A 612 -7.51 -11.99 -35.73
N TYR A 613 -8.37 -11.76 -34.74
CA TYR A 613 -9.82 -11.69 -34.90
C TYR A 613 -10.40 -10.27 -34.84
N CYS A 614 -9.62 -9.29 -34.36
CA CYS A 614 -10.08 -7.93 -34.09
C CYS A 614 -9.21 -6.89 -34.81
N THR A 615 -9.74 -5.70 -35.09
CA THR A 615 -8.93 -4.53 -35.48
C THR A 615 -8.00 -4.10 -34.34
N GLU A 616 -7.03 -3.21 -34.63
CA GLU A 616 -6.11 -2.71 -33.58
C GLU A 616 -6.83 -2.03 -32.41
N GLU A 617 -7.83 -1.19 -32.66
CA GLU A 617 -8.57 -0.50 -31.60
C GLU A 617 -9.41 -1.49 -30.77
N GLU A 618 -10.07 -2.45 -31.43
CA GLU A 618 -10.82 -3.50 -30.75
C GLU A 618 -9.91 -4.41 -29.90
N ALA A 619 -8.73 -4.78 -30.42
CA ALA A 619 -7.73 -5.55 -29.67
C ALA A 619 -7.18 -4.77 -28.48
N PHE A 620 -6.98 -3.46 -28.62
CA PHE A 620 -6.63 -2.56 -27.52
C PHE A 620 -7.72 -2.52 -26.43
N TRP A 621 -8.99 -2.35 -26.79
CA TRP A 621 -10.08 -2.34 -25.81
C TRP A 621 -10.33 -3.70 -25.16
N LEU A 622 -10.05 -4.81 -25.86
CA LEU A 622 -10.02 -6.14 -25.26
C LEU A 622 -8.85 -6.33 -24.28
N LEU A 623 -7.66 -5.82 -24.59
CA LEU A 623 -6.51 -5.84 -23.67
C LEU A 623 -6.80 -5.00 -22.42
N VAL A 624 -7.42 -3.83 -22.58
CA VAL A 624 -7.91 -2.98 -21.48
C VAL A 624 -8.89 -3.75 -20.59
N ALA A 625 -9.93 -4.35 -21.16
CA ALA A 625 -10.91 -5.13 -20.40
C ALA A 625 -10.29 -6.35 -19.71
N LEU A 626 -9.30 -6.99 -20.36
CA LEU A 626 -8.60 -8.15 -19.83
C LEU A 626 -7.74 -7.79 -18.62
N CYS A 627 -6.84 -6.79 -18.74
CA CYS A 627 -5.92 -6.40 -17.67
C CYS A 627 -6.59 -5.61 -16.53
N GLU A 628 -7.53 -4.70 -16.85
CA GLU A 628 -8.11 -3.78 -15.84
C GLU A 628 -9.40 -4.32 -15.18
N ARG A 629 -10.06 -5.33 -15.77
CA ARG A 629 -11.39 -5.78 -15.32
C ARG A 629 -11.57 -7.30 -15.17
N MET A 630 -11.04 -8.11 -16.07
CA MET A 630 -11.21 -9.58 -16.02
C MET A 630 -10.12 -10.30 -15.22
N LEU A 631 -8.89 -9.79 -15.28
CA LEU A 631 -7.69 -10.33 -14.62
C LEU A 631 -6.98 -9.21 -13.82
N PRO A 632 -7.66 -8.58 -12.84
CA PRO A 632 -7.06 -7.53 -12.04
C PRO A 632 -5.82 -8.04 -11.29
N ASP A 633 -4.81 -7.18 -11.17
CA ASP A 633 -3.50 -7.46 -10.56
C ASP A 633 -2.63 -8.52 -11.30
N TYR A 634 -3.08 -9.15 -12.40
CA TYR A 634 -2.30 -10.20 -13.10
C TYR A 634 -1.06 -9.67 -13.82
N TYR A 635 -1.22 -8.56 -14.56
CA TYR A 635 -0.21 -8.06 -15.50
C TYR A 635 0.57 -6.85 -14.96
N ASN A 636 0.56 -6.63 -13.64
CA ASN A 636 1.45 -5.67 -13.01
C ASN A 636 2.86 -6.26 -12.82
N THR A 637 3.84 -5.41 -12.49
CA THR A 637 5.26 -5.80 -12.36
C THR A 637 5.54 -6.90 -11.33
N ARG A 638 4.63 -7.13 -10.38
CA ARG A 638 4.72 -8.15 -9.32
C ARG A 638 3.81 -9.36 -9.56
N VAL A 639 3.08 -9.38 -10.68
CA VAL A 639 2.09 -10.41 -11.10
C VAL A 639 1.17 -10.91 -9.98
N VAL A 640 0.76 -10.01 -9.08
CA VAL A 640 0.16 -10.36 -7.78
C VAL A 640 -1.12 -11.18 -7.95
N GLY A 641 -1.98 -10.83 -8.90
CA GLY A 641 -3.22 -11.55 -9.18
C GLY A 641 -2.99 -12.97 -9.68
N ALA A 642 -1.95 -13.19 -10.50
CA ALA A 642 -1.58 -14.52 -10.99
C ALA A 642 -0.97 -15.39 -9.88
N LEU A 643 -0.16 -14.80 -8.98
CA LEU A 643 0.35 -15.49 -7.79
C LEU A 643 -0.75 -15.82 -6.77
N VAL A 644 -1.76 -14.96 -6.64
CA VAL A 644 -2.97 -15.24 -5.85
C VAL A 644 -3.72 -16.43 -6.42
N ASP A 645 -3.97 -16.45 -7.73
CA ASP A 645 -4.71 -17.54 -8.37
C ASP A 645 -3.91 -18.83 -8.50
N GLN A 646 -2.57 -18.78 -8.56
CA GLN A 646 -1.70 -19.96 -8.29
C GLN A 646 -2.02 -20.53 -6.89
N GLY A 647 -2.01 -19.70 -5.84
CA GLY A 647 -2.36 -20.15 -4.49
C GLY A 647 -3.78 -20.68 -4.37
N VAL A 648 -4.73 -20.19 -5.18
CA VAL A 648 -6.09 -20.74 -5.28
C VAL A 648 -6.06 -22.10 -5.97
N PHE A 649 -5.25 -22.27 -7.03
CA PHE A 649 -5.10 -23.53 -7.75
C PHE A 649 -4.41 -24.61 -6.90
N GLU A 650 -3.41 -24.25 -6.09
CA GLU A 650 -2.82 -25.13 -5.07
C GLU A 650 -3.87 -25.63 -4.06
N GLU A 651 -4.72 -24.73 -3.55
CA GLU A 651 -5.78 -25.07 -2.59
C GLU A 651 -6.86 -25.95 -3.24
N LEU A 652 -7.31 -25.62 -4.45
CA LEU A 652 -8.27 -26.41 -5.22
C LEU A 652 -7.71 -27.79 -5.61
N THR A 653 -6.42 -27.88 -5.94
CA THR A 653 -5.76 -29.17 -6.23
C THR A 653 -5.67 -30.02 -4.95
N ARG A 654 -5.42 -29.41 -3.78
CA ARG A 654 -5.48 -30.10 -2.49
C ARG A 654 -6.88 -30.58 -2.13
N GLU A 655 -7.92 -29.79 -2.40
CA GLU A 655 -9.32 -30.17 -2.14
C GLU A 655 -9.86 -31.23 -3.12
N CYS A 656 -9.47 -31.17 -4.40
CA CYS A 656 -10.01 -32.03 -5.46
C CYS A 656 -9.16 -33.27 -5.76
N LEU A 657 -7.83 -33.19 -5.64
CA LEU A 657 -6.85 -34.19 -6.06
C LEU A 657 -5.76 -34.40 -4.96
N PRO A 658 -6.13 -34.69 -3.70
CA PRO A 658 -5.22 -34.61 -2.55
C PRO A 658 -3.95 -35.45 -2.67
N LEU A 659 -4.05 -36.70 -3.18
CA LEU A 659 -2.90 -37.59 -3.36
C LEU A 659 -1.88 -37.01 -4.35
N LEU A 660 -2.36 -36.41 -5.44
CA LEU A 660 -1.54 -35.76 -6.45
C LEU A 660 -0.96 -34.44 -5.94
N TYR A 661 -1.74 -33.70 -5.13
CA TYR A 661 -1.26 -32.47 -4.51
C TYR A 661 -0.04 -32.71 -3.61
N GLU A 662 -0.08 -33.71 -2.73
CA GLU A 662 1.03 -34.00 -1.81
C GLU A 662 2.33 -34.27 -2.60
N HIS A 663 2.28 -35.14 -3.60
CA HIS A 663 3.44 -35.48 -4.46
C HIS A 663 3.93 -34.30 -5.30
N MET A 664 3.05 -33.62 -6.04
CA MET A 664 3.44 -32.48 -6.87
C MET A 664 3.87 -31.25 -6.06
N GLN A 665 3.49 -31.16 -4.78
CA GLN A 665 3.93 -30.09 -3.89
C GLN A 665 5.37 -30.31 -3.40
N GLU A 666 5.78 -31.55 -3.14
CA GLU A 666 7.18 -31.88 -2.82
C GLU A 666 8.11 -31.63 -4.02
N LEU A 667 7.64 -31.94 -5.24
CA LEU A 667 8.36 -31.65 -6.49
C LEU A 667 8.25 -30.18 -6.96
N GLY A 668 7.45 -29.33 -6.29
CA GLY A 668 7.27 -27.90 -6.61
C GLY A 668 6.43 -27.59 -7.87
N VAL A 669 6.16 -28.59 -8.72
CA VAL A 669 5.62 -28.49 -10.09
C VAL A 669 4.41 -27.56 -10.23
N ILE A 670 3.47 -27.58 -9.26
CA ILE A 670 2.24 -26.75 -9.31
C ILE A 670 2.59 -25.26 -9.42
N SER A 671 3.67 -24.82 -8.77
CA SER A 671 4.13 -23.43 -8.82
C SER A 671 4.59 -23.05 -10.24
N THR A 672 5.39 -23.93 -10.84
CA THR A 672 6.05 -23.72 -12.14
C THR A 672 5.05 -23.70 -13.30
N ILE A 673 4.05 -24.61 -13.30
CA ILE A 673 3.03 -24.65 -14.36
C ILE A 673 2.03 -23.48 -14.29
N SER A 674 1.65 -23.05 -13.08
CA SER A 674 0.51 -22.16 -12.87
C SER A 674 0.68 -20.81 -13.57
N LEU A 675 1.81 -20.13 -13.39
CA LEU A 675 2.03 -18.82 -13.99
C LEU A 675 1.99 -18.87 -15.53
N SER A 676 2.55 -19.92 -16.14
CA SER A 676 2.52 -20.12 -17.60
C SER A 676 1.08 -20.30 -18.12
N TRP A 677 0.30 -21.18 -17.49
CA TRP A 677 -1.08 -21.48 -17.88
C TRP A 677 -2.01 -20.28 -17.68
N PHE A 678 -1.88 -19.56 -16.55
CA PHE A 678 -2.80 -18.51 -16.15
C PHE A 678 -2.50 -17.15 -16.80
N LEU A 679 -1.22 -16.75 -16.96
CA LEU A 679 -0.87 -15.47 -17.62
C LEU A 679 -1.13 -15.49 -19.12
N THR A 680 -1.10 -16.67 -19.76
CA THR A 680 -1.33 -16.82 -21.21
C THR A 680 -2.70 -17.38 -21.57
N LEU A 681 -3.56 -17.72 -20.61
CA LEU A 681 -4.83 -18.41 -20.84
C LEU A 681 -4.64 -19.71 -21.68
N PHE A 682 -3.65 -20.51 -21.32
CA PHE A 682 -3.13 -21.69 -22.04
C PHE A 682 -2.55 -21.44 -23.46
N LEU A 683 -2.55 -20.21 -23.99
CA LEU A 683 -2.11 -19.92 -25.37
C LEU A 683 -0.64 -20.30 -25.67
N SER A 684 0.24 -20.36 -24.65
CA SER A 684 1.67 -20.72 -24.85
C SER A 684 2.00 -22.20 -24.57
N VAL A 685 1.01 -23.05 -24.29
CA VAL A 685 1.22 -24.45 -23.87
C VAL A 685 0.31 -25.46 -24.58
N MET A 686 -0.60 -25.01 -25.43
CA MET A 686 -1.59 -25.84 -26.13
C MET A 686 -1.64 -25.43 -27.62
N PRO A 687 -1.97 -26.33 -28.57
CA PRO A 687 -2.16 -25.97 -29.97
C PRO A 687 -3.18 -24.83 -30.17
N PHE A 688 -2.87 -23.89 -31.07
CA PHE A 688 -3.64 -22.65 -31.27
C PHE A 688 -5.15 -22.88 -31.51
N ASP A 689 -5.51 -23.78 -32.42
CA ASP A 689 -6.91 -24.12 -32.76
C ASP A 689 -7.71 -24.65 -31.55
N SER A 690 -7.03 -25.17 -30.52
CA SER A 690 -7.62 -25.62 -29.27
C SER A 690 -7.65 -24.51 -28.23
N ALA A 691 -6.54 -23.79 -28.06
CA ALA A 691 -6.39 -22.75 -27.04
C ALA A 691 -7.34 -21.56 -27.27
N VAL A 692 -7.64 -21.20 -28.52
CA VAL A 692 -8.64 -20.16 -28.83
C VAL A 692 -10.04 -20.51 -28.32
N LEU A 693 -10.41 -21.79 -28.21
CA LEU A 693 -11.71 -22.20 -27.64
C LEU A 693 -11.75 -22.03 -26.11
N LEU A 694 -10.59 -22.09 -25.43
CA LEU A 694 -10.48 -21.69 -24.03
C LEU A 694 -10.63 -20.17 -23.88
N VAL A 695 -10.13 -19.38 -24.84
CA VAL A 695 -10.32 -17.92 -24.89
C VAL A 695 -11.80 -17.56 -25.16
N ASP A 696 -12.48 -18.25 -26.07
CA ASP A 696 -13.95 -18.13 -26.27
C ASP A 696 -14.71 -18.34 -24.94
N CYS A 697 -14.39 -19.43 -24.22
CA CYS A 697 -14.99 -19.73 -22.92
C CYS A 697 -14.61 -18.72 -21.83
N PHE A 698 -13.36 -18.25 -21.81
CA PHE A 698 -12.88 -17.26 -20.86
C PHE A 698 -13.57 -15.91 -21.04
N PHE A 699 -13.78 -15.45 -22.29
CA PHE A 699 -14.55 -14.23 -22.51
C PHE A 699 -16.00 -14.34 -22.07
N TYR A 700 -16.60 -15.53 -22.09
CA TYR A 700 -17.97 -15.73 -21.58
C TYR A 700 -18.06 -15.96 -20.06
N GLU A 701 -17.29 -16.87 -19.45
CA GLU A 701 -17.38 -17.24 -18.03
C GLU A 701 -16.33 -16.56 -17.11
N GLY A 702 -15.26 -16.01 -17.67
CA GLY A 702 -14.10 -15.50 -16.93
C GLY A 702 -13.16 -16.62 -16.45
N ILE A 703 -12.25 -16.26 -15.55
CA ILE A 703 -11.15 -17.12 -15.04
C ILE A 703 -11.57 -18.50 -14.52
N LYS A 704 -12.84 -18.68 -14.10
CA LYS A 704 -13.40 -19.95 -13.62
C LYS A 704 -13.09 -21.13 -14.56
N VAL A 705 -13.20 -20.94 -15.87
CA VAL A 705 -12.91 -22.01 -16.84
C VAL A 705 -11.44 -22.45 -16.84
N ILE A 706 -10.52 -21.51 -16.60
CA ILE A 706 -9.08 -21.78 -16.58
C ILE A 706 -8.74 -22.69 -15.38
N PHE A 707 -9.32 -22.44 -14.21
CA PHE A 707 -9.24 -23.36 -13.07
C PHE A 707 -9.84 -24.75 -13.37
N GLN A 708 -11.06 -24.80 -13.93
CA GLN A 708 -11.73 -26.06 -14.23
C GLN A 708 -10.93 -26.92 -15.22
N VAL A 709 -10.35 -26.30 -16.25
CA VAL A 709 -9.51 -26.98 -17.25
C VAL A 709 -8.15 -27.36 -16.68
N ALA A 710 -7.51 -26.52 -15.87
CA ALA A 710 -6.26 -26.85 -15.19
C ALA A 710 -6.40 -28.07 -14.26
N LEU A 711 -7.48 -28.14 -13.47
CA LEU A 711 -7.81 -29.31 -12.65
C LEU A 711 -8.13 -30.55 -13.50
N ALA A 712 -8.77 -30.37 -14.67
CA ALA A 712 -9.04 -31.47 -15.60
C ALA A 712 -7.77 -32.03 -16.24
N VAL A 713 -6.80 -31.18 -16.58
CA VAL A 713 -5.48 -31.57 -17.08
C VAL A 713 -4.69 -32.35 -16.02
N LEU A 714 -4.63 -31.86 -14.77
CA LEU A 714 -3.98 -32.59 -13.67
C LEU A 714 -4.66 -33.94 -13.40
N HIS A 715 -5.99 -33.99 -13.32
CA HIS A 715 -6.73 -35.23 -13.12
C HIS A 715 -6.50 -36.21 -14.29
N ALA A 716 -6.44 -35.74 -15.54
CA ALA A 716 -6.24 -36.62 -16.70
C ALA A 716 -4.87 -37.31 -16.73
N ASN A 717 -3.86 -36.73 -16.07
CA ASN A 717 -2.50 -37.26 -16.01
C ASN A 717 -2.14 -37.80 -14.60
N MET A 718 -3.12 -37.92 -13.70
CA MET A 718 -2.90 -38.18 -12.27
C MET A 718 -2.04 -39.42 -12.03
N ASP A 719 -2.33 -40.54 -12.68
CA ASP A 719 -1.61 -41.81 -12.45
C ASP A 719 -0.14 -41.68 -12.87
N THR A 720 0.13 -41.14 -14.06
CA THR A 720 1.50 -40.90 -14.57
C THR A 720 2.27 -39.83 -13.79
N LEU A 721 1.56 -38.88 -13.15
CA LEU A 721 2.17 -37.85 -12.32
C LEU A 721 2.42 -38.31 -10.87
N LEU A 722 1.80 -39.39 -10.41
CA LEU A 722 2.12 -40.03 -9.13
C LEU A 722 3.37 -40.93 -9.25
N ASP A 723 3.65 -41.46 -10.43
CA ASP A 723 4.85 -42.25 -10.72
C ASP A 723 6.11 -41.39 -11.00
N CYS A 724 5.97 -40.08 -11.23
CA CYS A 724 7.10 -39.22 -11.62
C CYS A 724 8.05 -38.90 -10.45
N THR A 725 9.34 -38.69 -10.76
CA THR A 725 10.42 -38.60 -9.78
C THR A 725 11.10 -37.24 -9.70
N ASP A 726 10.93 -36.38 -10.71
CA ASP A 726 11.44 -35.00 -10.71
C ASP A 726 10.52 -34.01 -11.43
N GLU A 727 10.79 -32.71 -11.27
CA GLU A 727 10.02 -31.62 -11.86
C GLU A 727 10.02 -31.66 -13.40
N GLY A 728 11.15 -31.99 -14.02
CA GLY A 728 11.32 -32.05 -15.47
C GLY A 728 10.54 -33.20 -16.11
N GLU A 729 10.45 -34.35 -15.43
CA GLU A 729 9.60 -35.47 -15.82
C GLU A 729 8.11 -35.06 -15.80
N ALA A 730 7.65 -34.43 -14.70
CA ALA A 730 6.28 -33.94 -14.57
C ALA A 730 5.93 -32.87 -15.62
N MET A 731 6.83 -31.92 -15.87
CA MET A 731 6.71 -30.92 -16.94
C MET A 731 6.65 -31.57 -18.33
N THR A 732 7.41 -32.64 -18.56
CA THR A 732 7.40 -33.38 -19.83
C THR A 732 6.09 -34.14 -20.05
N ILE A 733 5.52 -34.74 -19.00
CA ILE A 733 4.20 -35.40 -19.04
C ILE A 733 3.11 -34.37 -19.38
N LEU A 734 3.06 -33.25 -18.64
CA LEU A 734 2.05 -32.21 -18.83
C LEU A 734 2.17 -31.50 -20.19
N GLY A 735 3.39 -31.20 -20.64
CA GLY A 735 3.65 -30.66 -21.97
C GLY A 735 3.14 -31.61 -23.07
N ARG A 736 3.58 -32.88 -23.04
CA ARG A 736 3.16 -33.88 -24.02
C ARG A 736 1.64 -34.09 -24.06
N TYR A 737 0.95 -34.02 -22.91
CA TYR A 737 -0.51 -34.06 -22.87
C TYR A 737 -1.13 -32.85 -23.57
N LEU A 738 -0.71 -31.63 -23.19
CA LEU A 738 -1.29 -30.39 -23.72
C LEU A 738 -1.00 -30.18 -25.22
N ASP A 739 0.20 -30.57 -25.69
CA ASP A 739 0.57 -30.61 -27.11
C ASP A 739 -0.38 -31.48 -27.95
N ASN A 740 -1.05 -32.46 -27.33
CA ASN A 740 -1.97 -33.39 -27.97
C ASN A 740 -3.45 -33.11 -27.64
N VAL A 741 -3.76 -31.96 -27.02
CA VAL A 741 -5.13 -31.43 -26.95
C VAL A 741 -5.45 -30.77 -28.30
N VAL A 742 -6.10 -31.51 -29.18
CA VAL A 742 -6.37 -31.13 -30.57
C VAL A 742 -7.84 -30.78 -30.81
N ASN A 743 -8.05 -29.84 -31.73
CA ASN A 743 -9.36 -29.47 -32.21
C ASN A 743 -9.80 -30.43 -33.33
N LYS A 744 -10.51 -31.51 -32.99
CA LYS A 744 -10.99 -32.51 -33.96
C LYS A 744 -12.09 -31.98 -34.91
N GLN A 745 -12.36 -30.67 -34.89
CA GLN A 745 -13.20 -30.01 -35.88
C GLN A 745 -12.41 -29.43 -37.06
N THR A 746 -11.13 -29.06 -36.88
CA THR A 746 -10.27 -28.57 -37.97
C THR A 746 -9.61 -29.73 -38.73
N VAL A 747 -9.13 -29.45 -39.96
CA VAL A 747 -8.60 -30.45 -40.91
C VAL A 747 -7.08 -30.30 -41.10
N SER A 748 -6.52 -29.16 -40.66
CA SER A 748 -5.09 -28.92 -40.61
C SER A 748 -4.42 -29.87 -39.61
N PRO A 749 -3.23 -30.43 -39.91
CA PRO A 749 -2.41 -31.02 -38.85
C PRO A 749 -2.05 -29.93 -37.83
N PRO A 750 -2.05 -30.22 -36.51
CA PRO A 750 -1.59 -29.25 -35.53
C PRO A 750 -0.11 -28.93 -35.79
N ILE A 751 0.25 -27.64 -35.76
CA ILE A 751 1.65 -27.25 -35.74
C ILE A 751 2.20 -27.68 -34.37
N PRO A 752 3.18 -28.59 -34.29
CA PRO A 752 3.67 -29.06 -33.00
C PRO A 752 4.57 -27.99 -32.39
N HIS A 753 4.29 -27.60 -31.15
CA HIS A 753 5.18 -26.71 -30.39
C HIS A 753 6.61 -27.29 -30.37
N LEU A 754 7.62 -26.42 -30.34
CA LEU A 754 9.03 -26.82 -30.35
C LEU A 754 9.39 -27.86 -29.27
N HIS A 755 8.66 -27.88 -28.15
CA HIS A 755 8.82 -28.86 -27.07
C HIS A 755 8.35 -30.27 -27.46
N ALA A 756 7.24 -30.40 -28.21
CA ALA A 756 6.73 -31.68 -28.71
C ALA A 756 7.75 -32.38 -29.63
N LEU A 757 8.42 -31.60 -30.49
CA LEU A 757 9.47 -32.06 -31.40
C LEU A 757 10.75 -32.54 -30.69
N LEU A 758 10.93 -32.16 -29.42
CA LEU A 758 12.08 -32.53 -28.59
C LEU A 758 11.77 -33.64 -27.57
N THR A 759 10.49 -34.01 -27.41
CA THR A 759 10.03 -34.97 -26.39
C THR A 759 9.16 -36.11 -26.94
N SER A 760 9.12 -36.28 -28.27
CA SER A 760 8.50 -37.41 -28.96
C SER A 760 9.31 -38.70 -28.75
N GLY A 761 8.65 -39.75 -28.24
CA GLY A 761 9.15 -41.12 -28.27
C GLY A 761 8.70 -41.88 -29.51
N ASP A 762 9.01 -43.18 -29.58
CA ASP A 762 8.68 -44.03 -30.74
C ASP A 762 7.18 -44.31 -30.93
N GLU A 763 6.33 -44.11 -29.91
CA GLU A 763 4.87 -44.20 -30.02
C GLU A 763 4.18 -42.84 -29.87
N PRO A 764 3.21 -42.49 -30.74
CA PRO A 764 2.47 -41.23 -30.63
C PRO A 764 1.45 -41.27 -29.48
N PRO A 765 1.41 -40.26 -28.60
CA PRO A 765 0.42 -40.16 -27.52
C PRO A 765 -1.02 -39.98 -28.06
N PRO A 766 -2.05 -40.31 -27.27
CA PRO A 766 -3.44 -40.25 -27.71
C PRO A 766 -3.96 -38.80 -27.82
N GLU A 767 -4.51 -38.45 -28.97
CA GLU A 767 -5.17 -37.17 -29.22
C GLU A 767 -6.40 -36.93 -28.30
N ILE A 768 -6.33 -35.91 -27.45
CA ILE A 768 -7.45 -35.44 -26.64
C ILE A 768 -8.29 -34.44 -27.45
N ASP A 769 -9.61 -34.63 -27.50
CA ASP A 769 -10.53 -33.64 -28.10
C ASP A 769 -10.75 -32.47 -27.12
N VAL A 770 -10.35 -31.26 -27.52
CA VAL A 770 -10.53 -30.03 -26.74
C VAL A 770 -11.98 -29.80 -26.30
N PHE A 771 -12.98 -30.16 -27.12
CA PHE A 771 -14.39 -30.01 -26.75
C PHE A 771 -14.80 -30.97 -25.63
N GLN A 772 -14.19 -32.16 -25.56
CA GLN A 772 -14.41 -33.12 -24.49
C GLN A 772 -13.66 -32.71 -23.21
N LEU A 773 -12.46 -32.14 -23.33
CA LEU A 773 -11.71 -31.59 -22.19
C LEU A 773 -12.49 -30.44 -21.53
N ILE A 774 -12.98 -29.48 -22.33
CA ILE A 774 -13.82 -28.38 -21.85
C ILE A 774 -15.12 -28.96 -21.24
N LYS A 775 -15.88 -29.77 -21.98
CA LYS A 775 -17.19 -30.24 -21.48
C LYS A 775 -17.08 -31.11 -20.22
N SER A 776 -16.06 -31.96 -20.09
CA SER A 776 -15.86 -32.77 -18.89
C SER A 776 -15.45 -31.95 -17.66
N SER A 777 -14.76 -30.82 -17.83
CA SER A 777 -14.43 -29.92 -16.73
C SER A 777 -15.68 -29.19 -16.19
N TYR A 778 -16.57 -28.75 -17.08
CA TYR A 778 -17.87 -28.15 -16.73
C TYR A 778 -18.87 -29.16 -16.15
N ASP A 779 -19.22 -30.21 -16.90
CA ASP A 779 -20.42 -31.02 -16.60
C ASP A 779 -20.16 -32.18 -15.63
N GLN A 780 -18.92 -32.71 -15.58
CA GLN A 780 -18.64 -34.01 -14.96
C GLN A 780 -17.69 -33.96 -13.77
N LYS A 781 -16.65 -33.12 -13.80
CA LYS A 781 -15.59 -33.12 -12.78
C LYS A 781 -15.60 -31.90 -11.85
N PHE A 782 -15.71 -30.69 -12.38
CA PHE A 782 -15.48 -29.45 -11.61
C PHE A 782 -16.61 -28.41 -11.74
N GLY A 783 -17.80 -28.82 -12.16
CA GLY A 783 -18.99 -27.96 -12.28
C GLY A 783 -19.47 -27.32 -10.98
N SER A 784 -19.11 -27.87 -9.82
CA SER A 784 -19.43 -27.33 -8.50
C SER A 784 -18.60 -26.10 -8.11
N LEU A 785 -17.58 -25.73 -8.88
CA LEU A 785 -16.73 -24.58 -8.61
C LEU A 785 -17.46 -23.26 -8.92
N ARG A 786 -17.98 -22.60 -7.88
CA ARG A 786 -18.68 -21.31 -8.00
C ARG A 786 -17.72 -20.12 -7.86
N ALA A 787 -18.01 -19.03 -8.57
CA ALA A 787 -17.13 -17.86 -8.61
C ALA A 787 -16.96 -17.15 -7.25
N ASP A 788 -17.98 -17.19 -6.38
CA ASP A 788 -17.89 -16.65 -5.02
C ASP A 788 -17.00 -17.48 -4.09
N VAL A 789 -16.77 -18.76 -4.39
CA VAL A 789 -15.77 -19.61 -3.70
C VAL A 789 -14.37 -19.22 -4.14
N ILE A 790 -14.15 -19.00 -5.45
CA ILE A 790 -12.88 -18.49 -5.98
C ILE A 790 -12.53 -17.14 -5.33
N GLU A 791 -13.47 -16.19 -5.23
CA GLU A 791 -13.21 -14.90 -4.55
C GLU A 791 -12.88 -15.03 -3.05
N GLN A 792 -13.51 -15.96 -2.33
CA GLN A 792 -13.18 -16.25 -0.93
C GLN A 792 -11.77 -16.85 -0.79
N MET A 793 -11.39 -17.75 -1.70
CA MET A 793 -10.02 -18.29 -1.75
C MET A 793 -9.02 -17.19 -2.13
N ARG A 794 -9.31 -16.34 -3.12
CA ARG A 794 -8.48 -15.19 -3.52
C ARG A 794 -8.16 -14.28 -2.35
N PHE A 795 -9.14 -13.94 -1.49
CA PHE A 795 -8.88 -13.18 -0.27
C PHE A 795 -7.90 -13.89 0.68
N LYS A 796 -8.14 -15.19 0.95
CA LYS A 796 -7.26 -16.03 1.80
C LYS A 796 -5.82 -16.12 1.28
N GLN A 797 -5.63 -16.20 -0.04
CA GLN A 797 -4.30 -16.31 -0.65
C GLN A 797 -3.60 -14.95 -0.83
N ARG A 798 -4.33 -13.86 -1.11
CA ARG A 798 -3.77 -12.49 -1.24
C ARG A 798 -2.98 -12.06 -0.01
N LEU A 799 -3.45 -12.41 1.20
CA LEU A 799 -2.71 -12.19 2.46
C LEU A 799 -1.33 -12.89 2.45
N LYS A 800 -1.29 -14.18 2.05
CA LYS A 800 -0.05 -14.97 1.99
C LYS A 800 0.91 -14.46 0.91
N VAL A 801 0.40 -14.20 -0.29
CA VAL A 801 1.20 -13.80 -1.46
C VAL A 801 1.92 -12.49 -1.21
N ILE A 802 1.22 -11.47 -0.69
CA ILE A 802 1.81 -10.16 -0.39
C ILE A 802 2.88 -10.30 0.70
N GLN A 803 2.69 -11.18 1.69
CA GLN A 803 3.70 -11.42 2.71
C GLN A 803 4.91 -12.21 2.20
N SER A 804 4.71 -13.17 1.28
CA SER A 804 5.79 -13.88 0.59
C SER A 804 6.63 -12.95 -0.29
N LEU A 805 5.97 -12.02 -1.01
CA LEU A 805 6.63 -10.96 -1.77
C LEU A 805 7.45 -10.06 -0.83
N GLU A 806 6.88 -9.58 0.27
CA GLU A 806 7.57 -8.68 1.21
C GLU A 806 8.70 -9.36 2.00
N ASP A 807 8.59 -10.65 2.35
CA ASP A 807 9.72 -11.40 2.92
C ASP A 807 10.81 -11.69 1.87
N THR A 808 10.45 -11.78 0.60
CA THR A 808 11.41 -11.91 -0.50
C THR A 808 12.10 -10.58 -0.81
N ALA A 809 11.38 -9.46 -0.75
CA ALA A 809 11.92 -8.11 -0.80
C ALA A 809 12.93 -7.86 0.34
N LYS A 810 12.53 -8.10 1.60
CA LYS A 810 13.41 -8.02 2.78
C LYS A 810 14.69 -8.84 2.58
N ARG A 811 14.57 -10.13 2.26
CA ARG A 811 15.73 -11.03 2.07
C ARG A 811 16.62 -10.59 0.90
N SER A 812 16.06 -9.97 -0.13
CA SER A 812 16.82 -9.42 -1.26
C SER A 812 17.60 -8.16 -0.86
N VAL A 813 16.96 -7.27 -0.08
CA VAL A 813 17.60 -6.07 0.48
C VAL A 813 18.74 -6.42 1.44
N VAL A 814 18.49 -7.30 2.41
CA VAL A 814 19.52 -7.72 3.38
C VAL A 814 20.69 -8.40 2.65
N ARG A 815 20.42 -9.28 1.68
CA ARG A 815 21.47 -9.91 0.85
C ARG A 815 22.29 -8.89 0.04
N ALA A 816 21.70 -7.76 -0.36
CA ALA A 816 22.38 -6.72 -1.12
C ALA A 816 23.28 -5.80 -0.27
N ILE A 817 23.15 -5.83 1.07
CA ILE A 817 23.93 -4.97 1.98
C ILE A 817 24.80 -5.74 2.99
N MET A 818 24.58 -7.04 3.18
CA MET A 818 25.32 -7.87 4.15
C MET A 818 26.83 -7.98 3.89
N THR A 819 27.32 -7.61 2.69
CA THR A 819 28.75 -7.53 2.37
C THR A 819 29.39 -6.20 2.77
N ASP A 820 28.56 -5.17 2.97
CA ASP A 820 28.97 -3.78 3.13
C ASP A 820 28.69 -3.28 4.56
N SER A 821 28.15 -4.15 5.42
CA SER A 821 27.69 -3.85 6.78
C SER A 821 28.37 -4.76 7.81
N ALA A 822 28.56 -4.24 9.02
CA ALA A 822 29.13 -5.00 10.14
C ALA A 822 28.07 -5.68 11.05
N PHE A 823 26.77 -5.49 10.76
CA PHE A 823 25.67 -6.14 11.47
C PHE A 823 25.43 -7.57 10.94
N SER A 824 24.89 -8.43 11.80
CA SER A 824 24.43 -9.79 11.42
C SER A 824 23.19 -9.75 10.51
N ILE A 825 22.89 -10.86 9.84
CA ILE A 825 21.71 -11.00 8.96
C ILE A 825 20.43 -10.79 9.77
N GLU A 826 20.39 -11.35 10.99
CA GLU A 826 19.31 -11.21 11.95
C GLU A 826 19.08 -9.75 12.35
N GLU A 827 20.14 -9.02 12.70
CA GLU A 827 20.05 -7.59 13.05
C GLU A 827 19.60 -6.74 11.85
N LEU A 828 20.08 -7.03 10.64
CA LEU A 828 19.66 -6.35 9.42
C LEU A 828 18.18 -6.60 9.09
N GLU A 829 17.67 -7.82 9.30
CA GLU A 829 16.23 -8.10 9.15
C GLU A 829 15.37 -7.35 10.18
N GLU A 830 15.82 -7.22 11.43
CA GLU A 830 15.10 -6.47 12.46
C GLU A 830 15.13 -4.96 12.23
N LEU A 831 16.28 -4.40 11.86
CA LEU A 831 16.41 -2.99 11.46
C LEU A 831 15.52 -2.67 10.27
N TYR A 832 15.42 -3.56 9.27
CA TYR A 832 14.52 -3.38 8.11
C TYR A 832 13.05 -3.32 8.53
N VAL A 833 12.61 -4.17 9.46
CA VAL A 833 11.23 -4.15 9.99
C VAL A 833 10.95 -2.88 10.79
N LEU A 834 11.91 -2.35 11.54
CA LEU A 834 11.75 -1.07 12.25
C LEU A 834 11.70 0.11 11.28
N PHE A 835 12.59 0.15 10.30
CA PHE A 835 12.69 1.17 9.24
C PHE A 835 11.42 1.21 8.37
N LYS A 836 11.02 0.06 7.79
CA LYS A 836 9.82 -0.06 6.95
C LYS A 836 8.55 0.34 7.72
N ALA A 837 8.43 -0.04 8.99
CA ALA A 837 7.28 0.36 9.79
C ALA A 837 7.21 1.88 10.03
N LYS A 838 8.36 2.59 10.11
CA LYS A 838 8.37 4.06 10.18
C LYS A 838 8.01 4.72 8.85
N HIS A 839 8.45 4.16 7.71
CA HIS A 839 7.96 4.55 6.39
C HIS A 839 6.42 4.50 6.32
N ILE A 840 5.84 3.32 6.62
CA ILE A 840 4.39 3.07 6.58
C ILE A 840 3.58 3.99 7.51
N MET A 841 4.10 4.34 8.69
CA MET A 841 3.42 5.30 9.59
C MET A 841 3.18 6.67 8.94
N SER A 842 4.05 7.11 8.02
CA SER A 842 3.84 8.34 7.25
C SER A 842 2.81 8.15 6.13
N CYS A 843 2.79 6.99 5.45
CA CYS A 843 1.74 6.65 4.49
C CYS A 843 0.32 6.65 5.11
N TYR A 844 0.22 6.38 6.43
CA TYR A 844 -1.06 6.42 7.17
C TYR A 844 -1.48 7.82 7.65
N TRP A 845 -0.54 8.62 8.15
CA TRP A 845 -0.86 9.86 8.91
C TRP A 845 -0.06 11.09 8.47
N GLY A 846 0.97 10.93 7.65
CA GLY A 846 1.82 11.98 7.09
C GLY A 846 1.16 12.74 5.94
N ALA A 847 0.08 13.47 6.24
CA ALA A 847 -0.53 14.38 5.28
C ALA A 847 0.49 15.43 4.80
N SER A 848 0.93 15.31 3.54
CA SER A 848 2.02 16.08 2.90
C SER A 848 3.47 15.66 3.26
N CYS A 849 3.73 14.37 3.47
CA CYS A 849 5.11 13.83 3.45
C CYS A 849 5.59 13.56 2.01
N THR A 850 6.77 14.08 1.65
CA THR A 850 7.39 13.92 0.32
C THR A 850 7.77 12.48 -0.02
N ALA A 851 7.92 11.60 0.97
CA ALA A 851 8.20 10.18 0.75
C ALA A 851 7.03 9.42 0.10
N ALA A 852 5.79 9.87 0.34
CA ALA A 852 4.59 9.30 -0.30
C ALA A 852 4.39 9.85 -1.72
N GLU A 853 4.63 11.15 -1.94
CA GLU A 853 4.46 11.82 -3.25
C GLU A 853 5.52 11.40 -4.30
N ARG A 854 6.59 10.72 -3.89
CA ARG A 854 7.70 10.27 -4.75
C ARG A 854 7.92 8.76 -4.73
N HIS A 855 6.98 7.98 -4.19
CA HIS A 855 7.09 6.53 -4.22
C HIS A 855 6.84 5.98 -5.63
N ASP A 856 7.76 5.15 -6.13
CA ASP A 856 7.60 4.40 -7.36
C ASP A 856 7.79 2.89 -7.05
N PRO A 857 6.71 2.07 -7.11
CA PRO A 857 6.77 0.65 -6.75
C PRO A 857 7.48 -0.22 -7.80
N SER A 858 7.91 0.35 -8.93
CA SER A 858 8.76 -0.31 -9.94
C SER A 858 10.27 -0.19 -9.66
N LEU A 859 10.68 0.64 -8.69
CA LEU A 859 12.08 0.76 -8.28
C LEU A 859 12.59 -0.55 -7.64
N PRO A 860 13.92 -0.82 -7.69
CA PRO A 860 14.52 -1.97 -7.02
C PRO A 860 14.21 -1.99 -5.52
N TYR A 861 14.09 -3.19 -4.93
CA TYR A 861 13.67 -3.39 -3.52
C TYR A 861 14.44 -2.56 -2.47
N LEU A 862 15.69 -2.15 -2.76
CA LEU A 862 16.50 -1.30 -1.88
C LEU A 862 16.01 0.15 -1.81
N GLU A 863 15.41 0.63 -2.90
CA GLU A 863 14.89 1.99 -3.08
C GLU A 863 13.38 2.10 -2.84
N GLN A 864 12.66 0.96 -2.83
CA GLN A 864 11.21 0.89 -2.59
C GLN A 864 10.78 1.60 -1.29
N TYR A 865 11.57 1.48 -0.22
CA TYR A 865 11.28 2.09 1.08
C TYR A 865 12.36 3.12 1.42
N ARG A 866 11.91 4.36 1.65
CA ARG A 866 12.76 5.50 2.02
C ARG A 866 12.12 6.31 3.14
N ILE A 867 12.93 6.96 3.98
CA ILE A 867 12.45 7.78 5.09
C ILE A 867 12.89 9.25 4.97
N ASP A 868 12.06 10.16 5.48
CA ASP A 868 12.36 11.59 5.59
C ASP A 868 13.15 11.93 6.86
N LEU A 869 13.46 13.22 7.02
CA LEU A 869 14.20 13.75 8.16
C LEU A 869 13.49 13.55 9.51
N GLU A 870 12.16 13.60 9.58
CA GLU A 870 11.43 13.42 10.83
C GLU A 870 11.44 11.94 11.25
N GLN A 871 11.13 11.05 10.31
CA GLN A 871 11.19 9.60 10.48
C GLN A 871 12.60 9.15 10.88
N PHE A 872 13.65 9.70 10.25
CA PHE A 872 15.04 9.46 10.62
C PHE A 872 15.35 9.96 12.03
N CYS A 873 14.96 11.19 12.40
CA CYS A 873 15.14 11.69 13.76
C CYS A 873 14.48 10.79 14.83
N GLN A 874 13.27 10.27 14.54
CA GLN A 874 12.57 9.34 15.43
C GLN A 874 13.28 7.97 15.55
N LEU A 875 13.89 7.46 14.47
CA LEU A 875 14.70 6.22 14.52
C LEU A 875 16.04 6.45 15.21
N PHE A 876 16.72 7.56 14.93
CA PHE A 876 17.99 7.93 15.54
C PHE A 876 17.86 8.09 17.06
N GLY A 877 16.79 8.74 17.53
CA GLY A 877 16.50 8.87 18.97
C GLY A 877 16.17 7.55 19.69
N ALA A 878 15.82 6.49 18.96
CA ALA A 878 15.46 5.18 19.52
C ALA A 878 16.59 4.14 19.39
N LEU A 879 17.38 4.21 18.31
CA LEU A 879 18.41 3.23 17.95
C LEU A 879 19.85 3.77 18.01
N GLY A 880 20.05 5.09 18.10
CA GLY A 880 21.38 5.69 18.16
C GLY A 880 22.12 5.43 19.47
N THR A 881 23.45 5.30 19.40
CA THR A 881 24.33 5.26 20.58
C THR A 881 24.55 6.64 21.21
N TRP A 882 24.45 7.71 20.42
CA TRP A 882 24.75 9.09 20.83
C TRP A 882 23.46 9.88 21.07
N LEU A 883 22.84 9.67 22.23
CA LEU A 883 21.62 10.37 22.65
C LEU A 883 21.98 11.61 23.47
N CYS A 884 21.97 12.77 22.82
CA CYS A 884 22.48 14.04 23.36
C CYS A 884 21.38 14.89 24.02
N GLY A 885 20.44 14.26 24.74
CA GLY A 885 19.26 14.93 25.31
C GLY A 885 18.50 15.75 24.25
N THR A 886 18.31 17.05 24.51
CA THR A 886 17.67 17.99 23.57
C THR A 886 18.44 18.22 22.27
N HIS A 887 19.75 17.96 22.24
CA HIS A 887 20.57 18.12 21.03
C HIS A 887 20.52 16.90 20.09
N THR A 888 19.86 15.80 20.51
CA THR A 888 19.72 14.57 19.69
C THR A 888 19.09 14.87 18.32
N VAL A 889 18.09 15.74 18.25
CA VAL A 889 17.42 16.13 17.00
C VAL A 889 18.38 16.92 16.10
N THR A 890 19.22 17.80 16.66
CA THR A 890 20.24 18.55 15.91
C THR A 890 21.31 17.61 15.35
N LEU A 891 21.74 16.62 16.13
CA LEU A 891 22.73 15.62 15.69
C LEU A 891 22.14 14.70 14.62
N ALA A 892 20.93 14.20 14.80
CA ALA A 892 20.20 13.42 13.80
C ALA A 892 20.00 14.21 12.49
N ALA A 893 19.66 15.49 12.57
CA ALA A 893 19.52 16.37 11.41
C ALA A 893 20.86 16.74 10.74
N ARG A 894 21.99 16.70 11.45
CA ARG A 894 23.34 16.74 10.85
C ARG A 894 23.64 15.41 10.14
N HIS A 895 23.26 14.28 10.75
CA HIS A 895 23.52 12.95 10.23
C HIS A 895 22.67 12.60 9.00
N PHE A 896 21.41 13.04 8.95
CA PHE A 896 20.55 12.89 7.77
C PHE A 896 21.22 13.50 6.54
N ARG A 897 21.63 14.77 6.63
CA ARG A 897 22.28 15.52 5.54
C ARG A 897 23.69 15.04 5.17
N LEU A 898 24.29 14.15 5.96
CA LEU A 898 25.55 13.49 5.63
C LEU A 898 25.33 12.16 4.89
N LEU A 899 24.15 11.55 5.04
CA LEU A 899 23.74 10.33 4.34
C LEU A 899 23.03 10.63 3.02
N ASP A 900 22.14 11.64 3.00
CA ASP A 900 21.42 12.19 1.83
C ASP A 900 22.40 12.76 0.80
N SER A 901 23.05 11.84 0.07
CA SER A 901 24.19 12.12 -0.80
C SER A 901 23.74 12.64 -2.17
N ASN A 902 22.52 12.28 -2.59
CA ASN A 902 21.90 12.77 -3.81
C ASN A 902 21.14 14.09 -3.62
N LYS A 903 20.93 14.51 -2.36
CA LYS A 903 20.20 15.73 -1.95
C LYS A 903 18.72 15.73 -2.36
N ASP A 904 18.10 14.55 -2.48
CA ASP A 904 16.67 14.44 -2.76
C ASP A 904 15.80 14.65 -1.52
N GLY A 905 16.37 14.56 -0.32
CA GLY A 905 15.67 14.78 0.95
C GLY A 905 15.03 13.53 1.55
N LEU A 906 15.43 12.34 1.09
CA LEU A 906 15.05 11.03 1.62
C LEU A 906 16.31 10.17 1.85
N ILE A 907 16.16 9.11 2.65
CA ILE A 907 17.22 8.14 2.95
C ILE A 907 16.70 6.71 2.69
N ASN A 908 17.46 5.90 1.93
CA ASN A 908 17.18 4.48 1.70
C ASN A 908 17.71 3.60 2.85
N PHE A 909 17.41 2.29 2.80
CA PHE A 909 17.83 1.39 3.90
C PHE A 909 19.35 1.15 3.97
N LYS A 910 20.08 1.17 2.84
CA LYS A 910 21.55 1.03 2.84
C LYS A 910 22.22 2.22 3.52
N GLU A 911 21.78 3.44 3.20
CA GLU A 911 22.29 4.67 3.80
C GLU A 911 22.01 4.71 5.31
N PHE A 912 20.79 4.37 5.73
CA PHE A 912 20.40 4.25 7.14
C PHE A 912 21.28 3.24 7.91
N VAL A 913 21.47 2.04 7.37
CA VAL A 913 22.34 1.00 7.96
C VAL A 913 23.80 1.44 7.99
N THR A 914 24.30 2.11 6.94
CA THR A 914 25.68 2.63 6.87
C THR A 914 25.95 3.64 7.98
N GLY A 915 25.00 4.56 8.24
CA GLY A 915 25.10 5.50 9.35
C GLY A 915 25.17 4.83 10.73
N LEU A 916 24.25 3.89 11.00
CA LEU A 916 24.27 3.13 12.25
C LEU A 916 25.53 2.27 12.41
N SER A 917 26.04 1.68 11.33
CA SER A 917 27.24 0.84 11.34
C SER A 917 28.47 1.64 11.82
N GLY A 918 28.63 2.88 11.34
CA GLY A 918 29.70 3.77 11.80
C GLY A 918 29.60 4.16 13.28
N MET A 919 28.39 4.23 13.84
CA MET A 919 28.16 4.55 15.26
C MET A 919 28.36 3.34 16.20
N TYR A 920 28.05 2.13 15.74
CA TYR A 920 28.12 0.90 16.55
C TYR A 920 29.43 0.12 16.39
N HIS A 921 29.85 -0.13 15.15
CA HIS A 921 30.96 -1.04 14.82
C HIS A 921 32.26 -0.32 14.47
N GLY A 922 32.21 0.96 14.11
CA GLY A 922 33.39 1.75 13.77
C GLY A 922 34.39 1.84 14.93
N ASP A 923 35.67 1.94 14.60
CA ASP A 923 36.73 2.19 15.58
C ASP A 923 36.70 3.65 16.12
N MET A 924 37.60 3.98 17.06
CA MET A 924 37.70 5.34 17.60
C MET A 924 37.98 6.39 16.50
N THR A 925 38.81 6.06 15.52
CA THR A 925 39.15 6.93 14.39
C THR A 925 37.94 7.16 13.50
N GLU A 926 37.18 6.12 13.18
CA GLU A 926 35.97 6.20 12.35
C GLU A 926 34.85 6.96 13.05
N LYS A 927 34.60 6.69 14.34
CA LYS A 927 33.62 7.41 15.16
C LYS A 927 33.97 8.89 15.28
N LEU A 928 35.24 9.23 15.52
CA LEU A 928 35.70 10.63 15.53
C LEU A 928 35.67 11.26 14.13
N LYS A 929 35.97 10.52 13.05
CA LYS A 929 35.87 11.01 11.65
C LYS A 929 34.42 11.31 11.29
N LEU A 930 33.46 10.49 11.72
CA LEU A 930 32.03 10.72 11.59
C LEU A 930 31.61 11.98 12.37
N LEU A 931 31.92 12.08 13.66
CA LEU A 931 31.63 13.27 14.47
C LEU A 931 32.26 14.55 13.89
N TYR A 932 33.48 14.48 13.36
CA TYR A 932 34.13 15.60 12.68
C TYR A 932 33.35 16.01 11.42
N LYS A 933 33.02 15.05 10.53
CA LYS A 933 32.21 15.32 9.32
C LYS A 933 30.85 15.94 9.63
N LEU A 934 30.17 15.50 10.70
CA LEU A 934 28.86 16.04 11.13
C LEU A 934 28.89 17.53 11.52
N HIS A 935 30.08 18.10 11.75
CA HIS A 935 30.28 19.50 12.13
C HIS A 935 30.94 20.36 11.02
N LEU A 936 31.20 19.79 9.84
CA LEU A 936 31.71 20.53 8.68
C LEU A 936 30.59 21.21 7.86
N PRO A 937 30.91 22.28 7.11
CA PRO A 937 29.98 22.86 6.14
C PRO A 937 29.97 22.00 4.87
N ILE A 938 28.79 21.51 4.49
CA ILE A 938 28.62 20.48 3.44
C ILE A 938 28.94 21.01 2.02
N ASP A 939 28.98 22.33 1.81
CA ASP A 939 29.29 22.96 0.52
C ASP A 939 30.77 22.86 0.09
N ILE A 940 31.64 22.20 0.89
CA ILE A 940 33.10 22.11 0.65
C ILE A 940 33.60 20.65 0.51
N LEU A 941 32.72 19.64 0.65
CA LEU A 941 33.04 18.28 0.19
C LEU A 941 33.02 18.25 -1.35
N PRO A 942 33.92 17.47 -2.02
CA PRO A 942 34.19 17.64 -3.45
C PRO A 942 33.07 17.10 -4.36
N LEU A 943 32.02 17.90 -4.51
CA LEU A 943 31.05 17.80 -5.59
C LEU A 943 31.74 18.11 -6.92
N GLN A 944 31.94 17.09 -7.76
CA GLN A 944 32.33 17.31 -9.14
C GLN A 944 31.13 17.89 -9.90
N ASP A 945 31.31 19.10 -10.44
CA ASP A 945 30.36 19.86 -11.28
C ASP A 945 28.97 20.17 -10.69
N SER A 946 28.95 21.02 -9.65
CA SER A 946 27.72 21.72 -9.23
C SER A 946 27.38 22.89 -10.17
N SER A 947 26.31 22.77 -10.96
CA SER A 947 25.73 23.93 -11.67
C SER A 947 24.19 23.95 -11.69
N CYS A 948 23.56 24.14 -10.52
CA CYS A 948 22.26 24.82 -10.39
C CYS A 948 22.00 25.26 -8.94
N ILE A 949 21.82 26.56 -8.72
CA ILE A 949 21.25 27.11 -7.48
C ILE A 949 19.97 27.85 -7.82
N SER A 950 18.88 27.48 -7.13
CA SER A 950 17.58 28.15 -7.07
C SER A 950 16.79 28.34 -8.38
N ILE A 951 15.56 27.84 -8.37
CA ILE A 951 14.36 28.54 -8.91
C ILE A 951 13.15 28.05 -8.10
N ARG A 952 12.16 28.92 -7.89
CA ARG A 952 10.91 28.56 -7.20
C ARG A 952 10.02 27.70 -8.09
N ILE A 953 9.19 26.87 -7.46
CA ILE A 953 8.17 26.05 -8.13
C ILE A 953 7.26 26.94 -9.00
N GLN A 954 7.34 26.72 -10.31
CA GLN A 954 6.32 27.12 -11.28
C GLN A 954 6.36 26.06 -12.39
N CYS A 955 5.30 25.27 -12.54
CA CYS A 955 5.29 24.15 -13.47
C CYS A 955 5.34 24.62 -14.92
N ASN A 956 6.34 24.16 -15.67
CA ASN A 956 6.31 24.04 -17.12
C ASN A 956 7.27 22.91 -17.54
N ILE A 957 6.73 21.85 -18.14
CA ILE A 957 7.51 20.68 -18.57
C ILE A 957 8.08 20.97 -19.95
N ALA A 958 9.41 20.99 -20.06
CA ALA A 958 10.15 20.94 -21.31
C ALA A 958 11.14 19.79 -21.23
N MET A 959 10.84 18.67 -21.89
CA MET A 959 11.64 17.45 -21.82
C MET A 959 12.93 17.60 -22.64
N SER A 960 14.09 17.57 -21.97
CA SER A 960 15.34 17.11 -22.57
C SER A 960 15.50 15.62 -22.27
N VAL A 961 15.72 14.81 -23.33
CA VAL A 961 15.82 13.36 -23.19
C VAL A 961 17.10 12.99 -22.44
N SER A 962 16.95 12.32 -21.30
CA SER A 962 18.03 11.54 -20.68
C SER A 962 17.74 10.06 -20.92
N GLU A 963 18.76 9.31 -21.33
CA GLU A 963 18.65 7.85 -21.48
C GLU A 963 18.35 7.23 -20.12
N VAL A 964 17.22 6.54 -20.00
CA VAL A 964 16.97 5.56 -18.93
C VAL A 964 17.85 4.35 -19.21
N LYS A 965 18.39 3.71 -18.17
CA LYS A 965 19.49 2.74 -18.34
C LYS A 965 19.18 1.42 -17.63
N ASP A 966 19.40 0.33 -18.37
CA ASP A 966 19.19 -1.09 -18.01
C ASP A 966 19.56 -1.44 -16.55
N TYR A 967 18.88 -2.42 -15.95
CA TYR A 967 19.33 -3.03 -14.68
C TYR A 967 20.78 -3.55 -14.77
N LYS A 968 21.23 -3.97 -15.96
CA LYS A 968 22.65 -4.30 -16.21
C LYS A 968 23.55 -3.07 -16.25
N TYR A 969 23.05 -1.88 -16.58
CA TYR A 969 23.78 -0.63 -16.35
C TYR A 969 23.88 -0.34 -14.85
N TYR A 970 22.82 -0.51 -14.05
CA TYR A 970 22.91 -0.38 -12.59
C TYR A 970 23.88 -1.41 -11.97
N LEU A 971 23.87 -2.67 -12.41
CA LEU A 971 24.87 -3.67 -12.01
C LEU A 971 26.30 -3.32 -12.49
N ARG A 972 26.46 -2.67 -13.66
CA ARG A 972 27.75 -2.13 -14.14
C ARG A 972 28.17 -0.86 -13.41
N MET A 973 27.22 -0.10 -12.85
CA MET A 973 27.48 1.03 -11.95
C MET A 973 27.96 0.51 -10.60
N TRP A 974 27.26 -0.43 -9.97
CA TRP A 974 27.76 -1.14 -8.77
C TRP A 974 29.14 -1.79 -9.00
N ALA A 975 29.37 -2.40 -10.16
CA ALA A 975 30.69 -2.93 -10.52
C ALA A 975 31.77 -1.85 -10.78
N LYS A 976 31.38 -0.59 -11.01
CA LYS A 976 32.27 0.59 -11.11
C LYS A 976 32.38 1.39 -9.82
N GLU A 977 31.41 1.28 -8.90
CA GLU A 977 31.48 1.80 -7.53
C GLU A 977 32.41 0.97 -6.64
N LYS A 978 32.94 -0.16 -7.13
CA LYS A 978 34.15 -0.79 -6.62
C LYS A 978 35.42 0.02 -6.91
N GLU A 979 35.43 1.25 -6.43
CA GLU A 979 36.42 1.73 -5.45
C GLU A 979 35.96 3.12 -4.96
N PRO A 980 35.31 3.24 -3.79
CA PRO A 980 35.38 4.52 -3.09
C PRO A 980 36.87 4.75 -2.79
N LYS A 981 37.45 5.81 -3.38
CA LYS A 981 38.78 6.27 -2.97
C LYS A 981 38.76 6.41 -1.45
N ILE A 982 39.57 5.60 -0.77
CA ILE A 982 39.69 5.67 0.69
C ILE A 982 40.18 7.08 1.01
N GLU A 983 39.26 7.95 1.45
CA GLU A 983 39.58 9.31 1.87
C GLU A 983 40.66 9.24 2.95
N THR A 984 41.89 9.55 2.56
CA THR A 984 43.00 9.61 3.49
C THR A 984 42.67 10.67 4.55
N ILE A 985 43.17 10.46 5.76
CA ILE A 985 42.94 11.35 6.91
C ILE A 985 43.26 12.83 6.56
N LYS A 986 44.18 13.04 5.61
CA LYS A 986 44.66 14.33 5.07
C LYS A 986 43.70 15.07 4.14
N ASP A 987 42.65 14.42 3.63
CA ASP A 987 41.76 14.98 2.60
C ASP A 987 40.53 15.71 3.20
N LEU A 988 40.41 15.75 4.52
CA LEU A 988 39.28 16.37 5.22
C LEU A 988 39.41 17.91 5.32
N PRO A 989 38.34 18.67 5.06
CA PRO A 989 38.32 20.11 5.31
C PRO A 989 38.67 20.48 6.75
N ARG A 990 39.27 21.67 6.94
CA ARG A 990 39.57 22.18 8.28
C ARG A 990 38.32 22.69 8.99
N MET A 991 38.25 22.43 10.29
CA MET A 991 37.18 22.90 11.16
C MET A 991 37.50 24.30 11.70
N ASN A 992 36.55 25.23 11.61
CA ASN A 992 36.69 26.59 12.16
C ASN A 992 36.31 26.65 13.66
N GLN A 993 36.49 27.82 14.30
CA GLN A 993 36.29 27.94 15.75
C GLN A 993 34.85 27.70 16.20
N GLU A 994 33.85 28.13 15.41
CA GLU A 994 32.43 27.96 15.71
C GLU A 994 32.02 26.48 15.62
N GLN A 995 32.46 25.81 14.55
CA GLN A 995 32.24 24.38 14.31
C GLN A 995 32.90 23.52 15.40
N PHE A 996 34.10 23.90 15.84
CA PHE A 996 34.81 23.24 16.93
C PHE A 996 34.10 23.41 18.28
N ILE A 997 33.55 24.60 18.56
CA ILE A 997 32.71 24.83 19.75
C ILE A 997 31.44 23.97 19.70
N GLU A 998 30.81 23.83 18.53
CA GLU A 998 29.64 22.94 18.33
C GLU A 998 29.98 21.45 18.48
N LEU A 999 31.15 21.01 18.01
CA LEU A 999 31.65 19.65 18.24
C LEU A 999 31.86 19.41 19.74
N CYS A 1000 32.50 20.34 20.45
CA CYS A 1000 32.70 20.23 21.89
C CYS A 1000 31.37 20.17 22.65
N LYS A 1001 30.39 21.04 22.36
CA LYS A 1001 29.04 20.95 22.95
C LYS A 1001 28.38 19.60 22.70
N THR A 1002 28.53 19.06 21.49
CA THR A 1002 27.98 17.75 21.15
C THR A 1002 28.61 16.66 22.01
N LEU A 1003 29.93 16.67 22.19
CA LEU A 1003 30.65 15.74 23.07
C LEU A 1003 30.22 15.88 24.54
N TYR A 1004 30.12 17.10 25.08
CA TYR A 1004 29.60 17.34 26.44
C TYR A 1004 28.19 16.77 26.65
N ASN A 1005 27.31 16.91 25.65
CA ASN A 1005 25.95 16.34 25.70
C ASN A 1005 25.92 14.83 25.40
N MET A 1006 26.98 14.23 24.84
CA MET A 1006 27.08 12.78 24.64
C MET A 1006 27.51 12.04 25.91
N PHE A 1007 28.29 12.69 26.79
CA PHE A 1007 28.80 12.06 28.02
C PHE A 1007 27.85 12.18 29.22
N SER A 1008 26.80 13.00 29.13
CA SER A 1008 25.76 13.03 30.17
C SER A 1008 25.04 11.68 30.24
N GLU A 1009 24.76 11.21 31.46
CA GLU A 1009 24.21 9.87 31.76
C GLU A 1009 25.22 8.70 31.65
N ASP A 1010 26.49 8.91 31.26
CA ASP A 1010 27.52 7.85 31.39
C ASP A 1010 28.11 7.81 32.83
N PRO A 1011 28.32 6.63 33.43
CA PRO A 1011 28.90 6.50 34.78
C PRO A 1011 30.26 7.17 35.00
N LEU A 1012 31.00 7.49 33.95
CA LEU A 1012 32.30 8.18 34.01
C LEU A 1012 32.24 9.65 33.58
N GLU A 1013 31.04 10.27 33.57
CA GLU A 1013 30.82 11.66 33.10
C GLU A 1013 31.86 12.67 33.60
N GLN A 1014 32.29 12.62 34.87
CA GLN A 1014 33.25 13.57 35.44
C GLN A 1014 34.66 13.41 34.87
N GLU A 1015 35.09 12.18 34.58
CA GLU A 1015 36.40 11.89 33.98
C GLU A 1015 36.40 12.25 32.49
N LEU A 1016 35.28 11.97 31.79
CA LEU A 1016 35.06 12.37 30.40
C LEU A 1016 35.03 13.90 30.26
N TYR A 1017 34.37 14.61 31.18
CA TYR A 1017 34.36 16.08 31.23
C TYR A 1017 35.73 16.69 31.54
N HIS A 1018 36.54 16.05 32.39
CA HIS A 1018 37.92 16.49 32.62
C HIS A 1018 38.78 16.29 31.38
N ALA A 1019 38.73 15.10 30.78
CA ALA A 1019 39.48 14.77 29.56
C ALA A 1019 39.14 15.71 28.40
N ILE A 1020 37.86 15.92 28.09
CA ILE A 1020 37.46 16.80 26.98
C ILE A 1020 37.83 18.28 27.24
N ALA A 1021 37.84 18.73 28.50
CA ALA A 1021 38.33 20.07 28.85
C ALA A 1021 39.84 20.22 28.60
N THR A 1022 40.63 19.19 28.91
CA THR A 1022 42.08 19.13 28.63
C THR A 1022 42.34 19.14 27.12
N VAL A 1023 41.66 18.27 26.36
CA VAL A 1023 41.79 18.19 24.89
C VAL A 1023 41.33 19.49 24.21
N ALA A 1024 40.21 20.08 24.64
CA ALA A 1024 39.74 21.34 24.06
C ALA A 1024 40.71 22.50 24.34
N SER A 1025 41.30 22.54 25.54
CA SER A 1025 42.33 23.53 25.91
C SER A 1025 43.61 23.36 25.08
N LEU A 1026 43.99 22.12 24.75
CA LEU A 1026 45.12 21.82 23.87
C LEU A 1026 44.83 22.24 22.42
N LEU A 1027 43.67 21.88 21.88
CA LEU A 1027 43.26 22.19 20.51
C LEU A 1027 43.11 23.70 20.25
N LEU A 1028 42.57 24.46 21.21
CA LEU A 1028 42.52 25.93 21.13
C LEU A 1028 43.92 26.54 20.97
N ARG A 1029 44.90 26.09 21.78
CA ARG A 1029 46.31 26.51 21.70
C ARG A 1029 46.95 26.08 20.38
N ILE A 1030 46.66 24.88 19.88
CA ILE A 1030 47.16 24.40 18.58
C ILE A 1030 46.64 25.29 17.44
N GLY A 1031 45.36 25.65 17.43
CA GLY A 1031 44.80 26.58 16.44
C GLY A 1031 45.37 28.00 16.54
N GLU A 1032 45.58 28.53 17.76
CA GLU A 1032 46.28 29.82 17.98
C GLU A 1032 47.72 29.81 17.47
N VAL A 1033 48.42 28.69 17.57
CA VAL A 1033 49.76 28.50 17.00
C VAL A 1033 49.68 28.38 15.47
N GLY A 1034 48.71 27.63 14.95
CA GLY A 1034 48.44 27.52 13.51
C GLY A 1034 48.23 28.88 12.85
N LYS A 1035 47.42 29.76 13.46
CA LYS A 1035 47.20 31.15 13.03
C LYS A 1035 48.49 31.96 12.88
N LYS A 1036 49.51 31.71 13.72
CA LYS A 1036 50.82 32.40 13.67
C LYS A 1036 51.70 31.89 12.52
N PHE A 1037 51.48 30.67 12.03
CA PHE A 1037 52.18 30.15 10.86
C PHE A 1037 51.52 30.55 9.53
N THR A 1038 50.19 30.55 9.44
CA THR A 1038 49.48 31.00 8.23
C THR A 1038 49.70 32.49 7.95
N ASN A 1039 49.56 33.36 8.95
CA ASN A 1039 49.78 34.81 8.82
C ASN A 1039 51.22 35.20 8.41
N ASN A 1040 52.21 34.34 8.68
CA ASN A 1040 53.60 34.57 8.29
C ASN A 1040 53.93 34.10 6.86
N CYS A 1041 53.08 33.31 6.21
CA CYS A 1041 53.32 32.83 4.85
C CYS A 1041 52.86 33.85 3.78
N ALA A 1042 51.83 34.64 4.07
CA ALA A 1042 51.16 35.56 3.13
C ALA A 1042 51.93 36.86 2.78
N LYS A 1043 53.28 36.87 2.86
CA LYS A 1043 54.11 38.08 2.63
C LYS A 1043 55.39 37.82 1.82
N LYS A 1044 55.23 37.63 0.51
CA LYS A 1044 56.22 38.08 -0.50
C LYS A 1044 55.51 38.41 -1.83
N PRO A 1045 55.80 39.57 -2.47
CA PRO A 1045 55.13 39.97 -3.70
C PRO A 1045 55.97 39.69 -4.96
N THR A 1046 55.29 39.57 -6.11
CA THR A 1046 55.84 39.92 -7.44
C THR A 1046 54.72 40.25 -8.41
N ASP A 1047 54.95 41.26 -9.24
CA ASP A 1047 54.03 41.84 -10.22
C ASP A 1047 53.82 40.95 -11.48
N THR A 1048 52.81 41.34 -12.29
CA THR A 1048 52.67 41.19 -13.76
C THR A 1048 53.38 40.02 -14.49
N THR A 1049 52.72 39.30 -15.41
CA THR A 1049 52.10 39.88 -16.63
C THR A 1049 51.14 38.86 -17.30
N TYR A 1050 50.20 39.34 -18.13
CA TYR A 1050 49.51 38.52 -19.15
C TYR A 1050 50.54 37.78 -20.05
N THR A 1051 50.27 36.59 -20.58
CA THR A 1051 49.67 36.40 -21.94
C THR A 1051 49.54 34.91 -22.29
N GLN A 1052 48.35 34.53 -22.81
CA GLN A 1052 48.00 33.39 -23.69
C GLN A 1052 48.74 32.04 -23.58
N ALA A 1053 47.95 30.96 -23.45
CA ALA A 1053 48.29 29.62 -23.94
C ALA A 1053 47.37 29.25 -25.12
N PRO A 1054 47.89 28.60 -26.18
CA PRO A 1054 47.08 27.88 -27.17
C PRO A 1054 47.14 26.35 -26.97
N THR A 1055 45.97 25.72 -27.14
CA THR A 1055 45.70 24.42 -27.84
C THR A 1055 46.89 23.61 -28.41
N LEU A 1056 46.84 22.27 -28.47
CA LEU A 1056 45.76 21.43 -29.04
C LEU A 1056 45.99 19.91 -28.77
N SER A 1057 44.94 19.06 -28.88
CA SER A 1057 44.92 17.60 -29.23
C SER A 1057 45.83 16.61 -28.45
N ALA A 1058 45.29 15.52 -27.85
CA ALA A 1058 45.03 14.18 -28.44
C ALA A 1058 46.32 13.38 -28.77
N GLU A 1059 46.40 12.04 -28.70
CA GLU A 1059 45.37 10.98 -28.80
C GLU A 1059 45.55 9.83 -27.77
N LEU A 1060 44.60 8.87 -27.79
CA LEU A 1060 44.66 7.53 -27.18
C LEU A 1060 45.57 6.59 -28.03
N PRO A 1061 46.22 5.54 -27.47
CA PRO A 1061 45.49 4.34 -27.03
C PRO A 1061 46.04 3.54 -25.83
N GLN A 1062 45.22 2.58 -25.39
CA GLN A 1062 45.52 1.42 -24.54
C GLN A 1062 45.84 0.18 -25.43
N PRO A 1063 45.90 -1.06 -24.90
CA PRO A 1063 46.69 -1.61 -23.77
C PRO A 1063 47.57 -2.79 -24.23
N GLU A 1064 48.33 -3.44 -23.33
CA GLU A 1064 48.51 -4.90 -23.38
C GLU A 1064 48.97 -5.51 -22.03
N LYS A 1065 48.93 -6.85 -21.95
CA LYS A 1065 49.38 -7.69 -20.81
C LYS A 1065 50.88 -8.08 -21.00
N GLU A 1066 51.59 -8.84 -20.18
CA GLU A 1066 51.21 -9.94 -19.26
C GLU A 1066 52.30 -10.18 -18.17
N GLU A 1067 52.32 -11.38 -17.57
CA GLU A 1067 53.15 -11.81 -16.42
C GLU A 1067 54.67 -11.94 -16.79
N SER A 1068 55.67 -12.13 -15.90
CA SER A 1068 55.72 -12.58 -14.49
C SER A 1068 57.08 -12.21 -13.82
N ASN A 1069 57.19 -12.41 -12.49
CA ASN A 1069 58.39 -12.67 -11.66
C ASN A 1069 59.67 -11.80 -11.76
N GLY A 1070 60.15 -11.31 -10.59
CA GLY A 1070 61.52 -10.83 -10.42
C GLY A 1070 61.80 -10.14 -9.08
N GLU A 1071 62.34 -10.86 -8.08
CA GLU A 1071 62.87 -10.26 -6.85
C GLU A 1071 64.23 -9.58 -7.08
N SER A 1072 64.46 -8.38 -6.52
CA SER A 1072 65.57 -8.10 -5.58
C SER A 1072 65.79 -6.59 -5.32
N SER A 1073 66.44 -6.31 -4.18
CA SER A 1073 67.21 -5.11 -3.76
C SER A 1073 67.44 -3.95 -4.76
N SER A 1074 67.54 -2.67 -4.36
CA SER A 1074 67.40 -1.99 -3.05
C SER A 1074 67.57 -0.47 -3.26
N GLY A 1075 67.06 0.39 -2.37
CA GLY A 1075 67.28 1.85 -2.53
C GLY A 1075 66.61 2.74 -1.48
N GLN A 1076 66.96 2.60 -0.20
CA GLN A 1076 66.45 3.45 0.89
C GLN A 1076 67.42 4.60 1.23
N SER A 1077 66.90 5.66 1.90
CA SER A 1077 67.58 6.92 2.29
C SER A 1077 67.50 8.02 1.20
N LEU A 1078 67.31 9.32 1.49
CA LEU A 1078 67.79 10.13 2.64
C LEU A 1078 66.81 11.23 3.12
N VAL A 1079 65.91 10.97 4.10
CA VAL A 1079 65.43 12.01 5.06
C VAL A 1079 65.06 11.38 6.43
N CYS A 1080 65.96 10.58 7.02
CA CYS A 1080 65.77 9.99 8.37
C CYS A 1080 67.12 9.82 9.09
N LYS A 1081 67.88 10.90 9.29
CA LYS A 1081 69.22 10.82 9.90
C LYS A 1081 69.67 12.10 10.63
N ALA A 1082 68.96 12.46 11.70
CA ALA A 1082 69.27 13.64 12.52
C ALA A 1082 68.89 13.52 14.02
N LEU A 1083 68.57 12.32 14.54
CA LEU A 1083 67.95 12.17 15.86
C LEU A 1083 68.26 10.82 16.55
N ALA A 1084 69.53 10.38 16.53
CA ALA A 1084 69.93 9.08 17.10
C ALA A 1084 71.41 9.00 17.57
N GLU A 1085 71.86 9.94 18.41
CA GLU A 1085 73.14 9.80 19.16
C GLU A 1085 73.00 10.33 20.59
N ALA A 1086 72.59 9.47 21.54
CA ALA A 1086 72.85 9.65 22.98
C ALA A 1086 72.60 8.36 23.77
N GLN A 1087 73.60 7.98 24.59
CA GLN A 1087 73.55 7.05 25.73
C GLN A 1087 73.37 5.53 25.47
N LEU A 1088 74.24 4.78 26.14
CA LEU A 1088 74.35 3.32 26.26
C LEU A 1088 75.08 3.06 27.61
N GLU A 1089 75.08 1.81 28.07
CA GLU A 1089 75.88 1.25 29.20
C GLU A 1089 75.34 1.39 30.65
N THR A 1090 74.86 0.24 31.15
CA THR A 1090 74.92 -0.28 32.54
C THR A 1090 76.23 -1.11 32.73
N PRO A 1091 76.59 -1.76 33.87
CA PRO A 1091 75.92 -1.94 35.18
C PRO A 1091 76.88 -1.50 36.36
N PRO A 1092 77.09 -2.14 37.56
CA PRO A 1092 77.04 -3.57 37.98
C PRO A 1092 76.17 -3.88 39.24
N GLN A 1093 76.23 -5.14 39.73
CA GLN A 1093 75.46 -5.71 40.85
C GLN A 1093 76.20 -5.69 42.21
N GLN A 1094 75.46 -5.95 43.31
CA GLN A 1094 75.96 -6.62 44.52
C GLN A 1094 74.89 -7.58 45.11
N THR A 1095 75.30 -8.47 46.03
CA THR A 1095 74.51 -9.62 46.56
C THR A 1095 74.53 -9.67 48.09
N SER A 1096 73.48 -10.20 48.74
CA SER A 1096 73.57 -11.14 49.90
C SER A 1096 72.19 -11.57 50.45
N ASP A 1097 72.20 -12.75 51.08
CA ASP A 1097 71.11 -13.67 51.41
C ASP A 1097 70.35 -13.45 52.75
N GLU A 1098 69.46 -14.41 53.05
CA GLU A 1098 68.86 -14.84 54.35
C GLU A 1098 67.58 -14.19 54.96
N GLU A 1099 66.49 -14.96 54.84
CA GLU A 1099 65.49 -15.42 55.83
C GLU A 1099 64.90 -14.57 57.01
N VAL A 1100 63.55 -14.49 56.99
CA VAL A 1100 62.58 -14.87 58.06
C VAL A 1100 62.41 -14.03 59.37
N LYS A 1101 61.21 -13.42 59.50
CA LYS A 1101 60.48 -13.01 60.75
C LYS A 1101 61.12 -11.90 61.63
N ASP A 1102 60.41 -11.20 62.53
CA ASP A 1102 59.00 -11.28 62.99
C ASP A 1102 58.43 -9.90 63.43
N ASP A 1103 57.09 -9.77 63.36
CA ASP A 1103 56.16 -9.00 64.23
C ASP A 1103 56.29 -7.49 64.65
N THR A 1104 55.14 -6.97 65.13
CA THR A 1104 54.93 -5.84 66.08
C THR A 1104 54.93 -4.34 65.66
N SER A 1105 53.83 -3.92 65.00
CA SER A 1105 52.76 -3.07 65.60
C SER A 1105 52.85 -1.52 65.83
N VAL A 1106 51.64 -0.90 65.86
CA VAL A 1106 51.24 0.46 66.36
C VAL A 1106 51.56 1.64 65.42
N SER A 1107 50.62 2.30 64.70
CA SER A 1107 49.43 3.14 65.06
C SER A 1107 49.78 4.54 65.60
N SER A 1108 49.05 5.65 65.36
CA SER A 1108 47.84 5.98 64.55
C SER A 1108 47.80 7.52 64.37
N TYR A 1109 46.96 8.15 63.52
CA TYR A 1109 45.53 8.54 63.67
C TYR A 1109 45.26 9.62 62.57
N SER A 1110 44.09 10.13 62.13
CA SER A 1110 42.63 10.02 62.39
C SER A 1110 41.89 10.58 61.12
N MET A 1111 40.61 10.41 60.73
CA MET A 1111 39.29 10.10 61.35
C MET A 1111 38.70 11.27 62.18
N VAL A 1112 37.51 11.87 61.97
CA VAL A 1112 36.38 11.77 60.98
C VAL A 1112 35.74 13.22 60.87
N SER A 1113 34.58 13.61 60.31
CA SER A 1113 33.31 13.00 59.80
C SER A 1113 32.44 14.00 58.98
N THR A 1114 31.30 13.53 58.44
CA THR A 1114 30.04 14.29 58.07
C THR A 1114 30.08 15.33 56.91
N GLY A 1115 28.97 15.64 56.21
CA GLY A 1115 27.55 15.28 56.42
C GLY A 1115 26.64 15.41 55.17
N SER A 1116 25.31 15.40 55.35
CA SER A 1116 24.29 15.16 54.31
C SER A 1116 23.48 16.40 53.85
N LEU A 1117 22.52 16.17 52.94
CA LEU A 1117 21.51 17.06 52.32
C LEU A 1117 22.03 17.90 51.12
N GLN A 1118 21.40 17.98 49.93
CA GLN A 1118 20.00 18.02 49.41
C GLN A 1118 19.40 19.42 49.18
N CYS A 1119 19.32 19.75 47.87
CA CYS A 1119 18.21 20.38 47.13
C CYS A 1119 17.92 21.90 47.17
N GLU A 1120 17.32 22.29 46.03
CA GLU A 1120 16.55 23.51 45.66
C GLU A 1120 17.26 24.87 45.52
N ASP A 1121 17.22 25.35 44.27
CA ASP A 1121 16.95 26.70 43.75
C ASP A 1121 17.42 27.97 44.50
N ILE A 1122 18.04 28.86 43.72
CA ILE A 1122 17.59 30.27 43.55
C ILE A 1122 18.17 30.83 42.23
N ALA A 1123 17.37 31.60 41.51
CA ALA A 1123 17.79 32.32 40.30
C ALA A 1123 18.24 33.75 40.62
N ASP A 1124 19.05 34.34 39.75
CA ASP A 1124 19.46 35.75 39.68
C ASP A 1124 19.88 36.43 41.01
N ASP A 1125 21.18 36.74 41.13
CA ASP A 1125 21.52 38.08 41.63
C ASP A 1125 22.71 38.71 40.88
N THR A 1126 22.56 40.00 40.57
CA THR A 1126 23.42 40.76 39.67
C THR A 1126 24.30 41.73 40.46
N VAL A 1127 25.62 41.56 40.42
CA VAL A 1127 26.53 42.53 41.06
C VAL A 1127 26.75 43.74 40.15
N LEU A 1128 26.34 44.90 40.62
CA LEU A 1128 26.22 46.15 39.86
C LEU A 1128 27.56 46.84 39.53
N ILE A 1129 27.58 47.54 38.39
CA ILE A 1129 28.63 48.50 38.00
C ILE A 1129 28.36 49.87 38.67
N GLY A 1130 29.41 50.48 39.22
CA GLY A 1130 29.44 51.91 39.58
C GLY A 1130 30.36 52.70 38.65
N CYS A 1131 29.83 53.68 37.92
CA CYS A 1131 30.53 54.31 36.79
C CYS A 1131 31.36 55.55 37.16
N ALA A 1132 32.54 55.71 36.53
CA ALA A 1132 33.05 56.98 36.00
C ALA A 1132 34.30 56.77 35.12
N GLY A 1133 34.30 57.29 33.88
CA GLY A 1133 35.50 57.41 33.03
C GLY A 1133 35.37 56.84 31.62
N ASP A 1134 35.24 57.72 30.61
CA ASP A 1134 35.16 57.34 29.20
C ASP A 1134 36.49 56.81 28.65
N GLN A 1135 36.50 55.54 28.23
CA GLN A 1135 37.25 55.10 27.05
C GLN A 1135 36.76 53.74 26.54
N GLN A 1136 36.59 53.63 25.21
CA GLN A 1136 35.99 52.46 24.57
C GLN A 1136 36.89 51.22 24.65
N ARG A 1137 36.32 50.07 25.00
CA ARG A 1137 36.84 48.76 24.60
C ARG A 1137 35.78 48.01 23.79
N ARG A 1138 36.21 47.46 22.64
CA ARG A 1138 35.40 46.56 21.82
C ARG A 1138 35.23 45.23 22.56
N GLY A 1139 34.08 44.57 22.37
CA GLY A 1139 33.98 43.13 22.59
C GLY A 1139 34.86 42.36 21.59
N SER A 1140 35.24 41.14 21.94
CA SER A 1140 36.00 40.26 21.05
C SER A 1140 35.14 39.81 19.86
N THR A 1141 35.47 40.28 18.67
CA THR A 1141 34.99 39.69 17.41
C THR A 1141 35.54 38.27 17.27
N LEU A 1142 34.70 37.31 16.88
CA LEU A 1142 35.10 35.95 16.56
C LEU A 1142 36.15 35.93 15.44
N ASP A 1143 37.09 34.98 15.50
CA ASP A 1143 38.39 35.10 14.83
C ASP A 1143 38.50 34.18 13.60
N GLY A 1144 38.21 34.73 12.42
CA GLY A 1144 38.09 33.99 11.15
C GLY A 1144 39.37 33.30 10.65
N ASP A 1145 40.53 33.55 11.26
CA ASP A 1145 41.80 32.88 10.93
C ASP A 1145 41.99 31.53 11.65
N TRP A 1146 41.22 31.24 12.71
CA TRP A 1146 41.40 30.04 13.53
C TRP A 1146 40.85 28.80 12.82
N SER A 1147 41.67 27.76 12.68
CA SER A 1147 41.27 26.47 12.14
C SER A 1147 42.13 25.31 12.65
N ILE A 1148 41.54 24.12 12.74
CA ILE A 1148 42.22 22.85 13.09
C ILE A 1148 41.95 21.76 12.05
N THR A 1149 42.78 20.71 12.03
CA THR A 1149 42.62 19.54 11.15
C THR A 1149 42.13 18.32 11.92
N PHE A 1150 41.63 17.30 11.21
CA PHE A 1150 41.19 16.05 11.84
C PHE A 1150 42.35 15.28 12.50
N GLU A 1151 43.58 15.32 11.95
CA GLU A 1151 44.76 14.74 12.61
C GLU A 1151 45.00 15.35 13.98
N GLN A 1152 44.83 16.67 14.10
CA GLN A 1152 45.04 17.38 15.36
C GLN A 1152 43.99 16.99 16.40
N VAL A 1153 42.72 16.87 15.99
CA VAL A 1153 41.63 16.36 16.84
C VAL A 1153 41.95 14.93 17.28
N LEU A 1154 42.17 14.02 16.34
CA LEU A 1154 42.41 12.60 16.61
C LEU A 1154 43.61 12.39 17.54
N ALA A 1155 44.76 13.01 17.23
CA ALA A 1155 45.97 12.90 18.03
C ALA A 1155 45.82 13.50 19.45
N SER A 1156 44.95 14.50 19.64
CA SER A 1156 44.66 15.06 20.96
C SER A 1156 43.62 14.25 21.73
N MET A 1157 42.65 13.62 21.08
CA MET A 1157 41.71 12.69 21.74
C MET A 1157 42.42 11.41 22.21
N LEU A 1158 43.41 10.93 21.44
CA LEU A 1158 44.21 9.74 21.74
C LEU A 1158 45.16 9.89 22.95
N THR A 1159 45.34 11.09 23.52
CA THR A 1159 46.15 11.27 24.74
C THR A 1159 45.38 11.08 26.04
N GLU A 1160 44.04 11.00 26.00
CA GLU A 1160 43.18 10.87 27.19
C GLU A 1160 42.48 9.49 27.22
N PRO A 1161 42.92 8.53 28.06
CA PRO A 1161 42.33 7.19 28.11
C PRO A 1161 40.81 7.15 28.28
N PRO A 1162 40.14 7.97 29.11
CA PRO A 1162 38.68 7.92 29.25
C PRO A 1162 37.93 8.16 27.92
N LEU A 1163 38.48 9.01 27.03
CA LEU A 1163 37.88 9.26 25.72
C LEU A 1163 38.14 8.11 24.75
N VAL A 1164 39.30 7.44 24.83
CA VAL A 1164 39.59 6.21 24.08
C VAL A 1164 38.62 5.12 24.49
N ASP A 1165 38.53 4.81 25.78
CA ASP A 1165 37.67 3.76 26.34
C ASP A 1165 36.19 3.99 25.98
N TYR A 1166 35.72 5.25 26.04
CA TYR A 1166 34.35 5.60 25.66
C TYR A 1166 34.07 5.38 24.16
N PHE A 1167 35.00 5.69 23.26
CA PHE A 1167 34.80 5.51 21.83
C PHE A 1167 35.05 4.07 21.34
N GLU A 1168 35.92 3.30 21.99
CA GLU A 1168 36.11 1.87 21.69
C GLU A 1168 34.98 0.99 22.21
N LYS A 1169 34.24 1.44 23.24
CA LYS A 1169 33.00 0.83 23.76
C LYS A 1169 32.04 0.47 22.61
N LYS A 1170 31.71 -0.82 22.48
CA LYS A 1170 30.73 -1.31 21.49
C LYS A 1170 29.32 -1.20 22.07
N GLY A 1171 28.40 -0.67 21.27
CA GLY A 1171 26.98 -0.60 21.63
C GLY A 1171 26.27 -1.94 21.42
N ASP A 1172 25.30 -2.26 22.28
CA ASP A 1172 24.36 -3.36 22.07
C ASP A 1172 23.13 -2.83 21.31
N ILE A 1173 23.06 -3.13 20.01
CA ILE A 1173 21.91 -2.75 19.17
C ILE A 1173 20.70 -3.65 19.41
N GLN A 1174 20.89 -4.88 19.86
CA GLN A 1174 19.81 -5.84 20.13
C GLN A 1174 19.01 -5.40 21.36
N ALA A 1175 19.67 -4.89 22.41
CA ALA A 1175 19.00 -4.27 23.55
C ALA A 1175 18.18 -3.03 23.16
N ARG A 1176 18.69 -2.20 22.23
CA ARG A 1176 17.95 -1.03 21.70
C ARG A 1176 16.75 -1.47 20.87
N MET A 1177 16.90 -2.45 19.96
CA MET A 1177 15.79 -3.01 19.18
C MET A 1177 14.75 -3.71 20.07
N ALA A 1178 15.18 -4.44 21.10
CA ALA A 1178 14.29 -5.01 22.11
C ALA A 1178 13.52 -3.92 22.89
N THR A 1179 14.16 -2.79 23.20
CA THR A 1179 13.50 -1.63 23.80
C THR A 1179 12.46 -1.01 22.86
N CYS A 1180 12.77 -0.84 21.56
CA CYS A 1180 11.82 -0.40 20.54
C CYS A 1180 10.62 -1.35 20.40
N LYS A 1181 10.88 -2.66 20.39
CA LYS A 1181 9.84 -3.71 20.41
C LYS A 1181 9.01 -3.67 21.70
N MET A 1182 9.62 -3.38 22.84
CA MET A 1182 8.90 -3.23 24.12
C MET A 1182 8.12 -1.92 24.21
N GLN A 1183 8.52 -0.82 23.54
CA GLN A 1183 7.69 0.38 23.47
C GLN A 1183 6.42 0.12 22.66
N ARG A 1184 6.55 -0.40 21.42
CA ARG A 1184 5.41 -0.92 20.63
C ARG A 1184 4.63 -2.02 21.39
N GLY A 1185 5.35 -2.80 22.20
CA GLY A 1185 4.83 -3.91 22.99
C GLY A 1185 4.03 -3.47 24.21
N VAL A 1186 4.39 -2.36 24.86
CA VAL A 1186 3.69 -1.77 26.01
C VAL A 1186 2.48 -0.96 25.55
N GLU A 1187 2.57 -0.27 24.41
CA GLU A 1187 1.39 0.25 23.68
C GLU A 1187 0.37 -0.88 23.36
N ARG A 1188 0.86 -2.11 23.16
CA ARG A 1188 0.05 -3.33 22.96
C ARG A 1188 -0.20 -4.17 24.23
N GLN A 1189 0.40 -3.83 25.37
CA GLN A 1189 0.33 -4.59 26.63
C GLN A 1189 0.41 -3.68 27.87
N VAL A 1190 -0.54 -2.77 28.03
CA VAL A 1190 -0.88 -2.23 29.36
C VAL A 1190 -1.71 -3.28 30.12
N SER A 1191 -1.12 -4.44 30.37
CA SER A 1191 -1.63 -5.43 31.32
C SER A 1191 -0.82 -5.34 32.61
N SER A 1192 -1.42 -4.75 33.64
CA SER A 1192 -0.79 -4.44 34.93
C SER A 1192 0.02 -5.60 35.52
N SER A 1193 1.28 -5.32 35.85
CA SER A 1193 2.23 -6.25 36.47
C SER A 1193 1.86 -6.56 37.93
N SER A 1194 1.08 -7.62 38.15
CA SER A 1194 0.68 -8.07 39.50
C SER A 1194 0.30 -9.57 39.61
N ASP A 1195 1.01 -10.47 38.92
CA ASP A 1195 0.83 -11.93 39.03
C ASP A 1195 2.15 -12.69 39.33
N HIS A 1196 3.14 -12.04 39.98
CA HIS A 1196 4.46 -12.65 40.25
C HIS A 1196 4.76 -12.99 41.73
N GLU A 1197 3.74 -13.13 42.58
CA GLU A 1197 3.93 -13.42 44.02
C GLU A 1197 2.88 -14.37 44.62
N LEU A 1198 2.54 -15.47 43.91
CA LEU A 1198 1.59 -16.48 44.39
C LEU A 1198 1.94 -17.95 44.07
N ALA A 1199 3.14 -18.22 43.55
CA ALA A 1199 3.56 -19.54 43.05
C ALA A 1199 4.44 -20.37 44.02
N GLN A 1200 4.58 -19.95 45.30
CA GLN A 1200 5.44 -20.61 46.30
C GLN A 1200 4.69 -21.15 47.54
N LEU A 1201 3.35 -21.14 47.55
CA LEU A 1201 2.53 -21.67 48.64
C LEU A 1201 1.48 -22.66 48.13
N SER A 1202 1.95 -23.79 47.58
CA SER A 1202 1.12 -24.94 47.23
C SER A 1202 1.91 -26.26 47.22
N THR A 1203 2.49 -26.60 48.38
CA THR A 1203 2.93 -27.96 48.75
C THR A 1203 2.49 -28.26 50.17
#